data_AF-A0A1G8PIU7-F1
#
_entry.id   AF-A0A1G8PIU7-F1
#
_cell.length_a   1.000
_cell.length_b   1.000
_cell.length_c   1.000
_cell.angle_alpha   90.00
_cell.angle_beta   90.00
_cell.angle_gamma   90.00
#
_symmetry.space_group_name_H-M   'P 1'
#
loop_
_entity.id
_entity.type
_entity.pdbx_description
1 polymer ?
#
loop_
_entity_poly.entity_id
_entity_poly.type
_entity_poly.pdbx_seq_one_letter_code
_entity_poly.pdbx_strand_id
1 'polypeptide(L)'
;MANIKIGKVNIDLMHYSGKDIYSEGEIEDKLLKVAEEKDPKDYRKVIEDSESWSYLYHLAKERENIVSWLPISKNDKVLDVGAGPGAIAGELCKLASSVDCIDLSLKRSKINASRNKECGNLSIKVGNFTDIEPDLDNDYDWIMLIGVFEYAISYIGSETPFEDFLKILKKHLKKDGRIVIAIENRLGLKYFAGCKEDHTCEFFDGIENYKTYSHVRTFTKKGLENIFKKVNITNYHFYYPYPDYKLPNAIYSDKKLPLCGELKDNIRNFDQDRLLLFDETKAFDGLIEDGMFEEFSNSFEVILGPDVNVSYAKYSMDRDDKYCIKTKIFEENGVKKVEKSCIYEAGKEHIADIKRAMEELRKRYFGSDLDINEILEYDEKEGRLIFEFIEGKTLDVLIDECIVNNDKEGFDKLFETYKFFISFNEEYPVFNNDFIFSNIIVNDAGWHLIDYEWVSFEKGDSKIAIKRALNNYLLAGDFRKKIKEWVEFDSDFNDDKFIKEKVLSKNKALSTIRHDIGKGVYDLKYLTDRVAAFDIKYQIYEDYGEGFREENSYFLGEFKKHGPNMLLDIKIKDGLKNLRVDPGDKPLRFYVNHIYLNDTEVTDKLIGINKNGCMDIRSCVQVNNTFTFKKADPHFKLPLKGLDAKEGDVLKIDCRAEYIY
;
A
#
# COMPACT_ATOMS: atom_id res chain seq x y z
N MET A 1 -6.94 -31.01 -30.13
CA MET A 1 -7.46 -29.69 -30.58
C MET A 1 -6.35 -28.70 -30.28
N ALA A 2 -5.65 -28.18 -31.28
CA ALA A 2 -4.41 -27.43 -31.05
C ALA A 2 -4.67 -25.98 -30.58
N ASN A 3 -5.83 -25.39 -30.89
CA ASN A 3 -6.15 -24.00 -30.55
C ASN A 3 -7.56 -23.86 -29.95
N ILE A 4 -7.71 -22.94 -28.98
CA ILE A 4 -8.99 -22.45 -28.44
C ILE A 4 -9.15 -20.97 -28.83
N LYS A 5 -10.37 -20.50 -29.04
CA LYS A 5 -10.67 -19.08 -29.29
C LYS A 5 -11.72 -18.57 -28.31
N ILE A 6 -11.42 -17.48 -27.61
CA ILE A 6 -12.36 -16.79 -26.70
C ILE A 6 -12.47 -15.35 -27.18
N GLY A 7 -13.66 -14.97 -27.67
CA GLY A 7 -13.83 -13.71 -28.40
C GLY A 7 -12.89 -13.61 -29.60
N LYS A 8 -12.04 -12.59 -29.63
CA LYS A 8 -11.01 -12.36 -30.65
C LYS A 8 -9.63 -12.92 -30.26
N VAL A 9 -9.46 -13.38 -29.02
CA VAL A 9 -8.18 -13.87 -28.49
C VAL A 9 -7.96 -15.33 -28.89
N ASN A 10 -6.76 -15.63 -29.38
CA ASN A 10 -6.35 -16.99 -29.72
C ASN A 10 -5.55 -17.60 -28.57
N ILE A 11 -5.86 -18.83 -28.19
CA ILE A 11 -5.11 -19.63 -27.22
C ILE A 11 -4.51 -20.83 -27.95
N ASP A 12 -3.20 -20.90 -27.99
CA ASP A 12 -2.39 -21.95 -28.59
C ASP A 12 -2.02 -23.00 -27.53
N LEU A 13 -2.42 -24.25 -27.78
CA LEU A 13 -2.21 -25.40 -26.90
C LEU A 13 -1.21 -26.40 -27.48
N MET A 14 -0.41 -26.01 -28.48
CA MET A 14 0.57 -26.91 -29.11
C MET A 14 1.49 -27.58 -28.08
N HIS A 15 1.93 -26.82 -27.07
CA HIS A 15 2.85 -27.25 -26.02
C HIS A 15 2.16 -27.50 -24.67
N TYR A 16 0.83 -27.54 -24.64
CA TYR A 16 0.10 -27.79 -23.41
C TYR A 16 0.10 -29.28 -23.08
N SER A 17 0.70 -29.64 -21.94
CA SER A 17 0.80 -31.04 -21.48
C SER A 17 -0.54 -31.73 -21.15
N GLY A 18 -1.65 -30.97 -21.18
CA GLY A 18 -2.97 -31.42 -20.74
C GLY A 18 -3.24 -31.20 -19.26
N LYS A 19 -2.26 -30.69 -18.49
CA LYS A 19 -2.40 -30.34 -17.07
C LYS A 19 -1.84 -28.95 -16.80
N ASP A 20 -2.55 -28.20 -15.96
CA ASP A 20 -2.05 -26.93 -15.42
C ASP A 20 -0.87 -27.21 -14.49
N ILE A 21 0.30 -26.69 -14.83
CA ILE A 21 1.54 -26.90 -14.06
C ILE A 21 1.60 -25.93 -12.86
N TYR A 22 0.78 -24.88 -12.89
CA TYR A 22 0.64 -23.88 -11.83
C TYR A 22 -0.85 -23.61 -11.54
N SER A 23 -1.22 -23.48 -10.26
CA SER A 23 -2.57 -23.07 -9.85
C SER A 23 -2.56 -22.47 -8.44
N GLU A 24 -3.31 -21.37 -8.27
CA GLU A 24 -3.62 -20.76 -6.96
C GLU A 24 -4.87 -21.41 -6.29
N GLY A 25 -5.40 -22.48 -6.86
CA GLY A 25 -6.53 -23.24 -6.31
C GLY A 25 -7.91 -22.73 -6.77
N GLU A 26 -8.92 -22.92 -5.91
CA GLU A 26 -10.35 -22.65 -6.25
C GLU A 26 -10.64 -21.18 -6.60
N ILE A 27 -9.75 -20.27 -6.22
CA ILE A 27 -9.90 -18.85 -6.53
C ILE A 27 -9.91 -18.58 -8.04
N GLU A 28 -9.15 -19.35 -8.82
CA GLU A 28 -9.05 -19.19 -10.27
C GLU A 28 -10.40 -19.52 -10.95
N ASP A 29 -11.16 -20.47 -10.40
CA ASP A 29 -12.50 -20.79 -10.91
C ASP A 29 -13.49 -19.64 -10.67
N LYS A 30 -13.34 -18.92 -9.55
CA LYS A 30 -14.16 -17.74 -9.27
C LYS A 30 -13.76 -16.56 -10.13
N LEU A 31 -12.46 -16.33 -10.33
CA LEU A 31 -11.94 -15.28 -11.21
C LEU A 31 -12.35 -15.52 -12.66
N LEU A 32 -12.36 -16.77 -13.13
CA LEU A 32 -12.84 -17.10 -14.47
C LEU A 32 -14.31 -16.72 -14.65
N LYS A 33 -15.18 -17.07 -13.69
CA LYS A 33 -16.59 -16.65 -13.74
C LYS A 33 -16.74 -15.14 -13.79
N VAL A 34 -15.97 -14.40 -12.98
CA VAL A 34 -15.99 -12.93 -13.02
C VAL A 34 -15.55 -12.42 -14.39
N ALA A 35 -14.49 -12.97 -14.98
CA ALA A 35 -14.00 -12.57 -16.30
C ALA A 35 -14.98 -12.89 -17.44
N GLU A 36 -15.77 -13.95 -17.30
CA GLU A 36 -16.78 -14.36 -18.28
C GLU A 36 -18.08 -13.53 -18.17
N GLU A 37 -18.52 -13.23 -16.94
CA GLU A 37 -19.85 -12.67 -16.65
C GLU A 37 -19.87 -11.16 -16.42
N LYS A 38 -18.74 -10.54 -16.03
CA LYS A 38 -18.66 -9.12 -15.66
C LYS A 38 -17.82 -8.32 -16.65
N ASP A 39 -18.22 -7.07 -16.86
CA ASP A 39 -17.41 -6.12 -17.63
C ASP A 39 -16.23 -5.63 -16.77
N PRO A 40 -15.04 -5.38 -17.35
CA PRO A 40 -13.89 -4.85 -16.60
C PRO A 40 -14.18 -3.59 -15.78
N LYS A 41 -15.12 -2.74 -16.21
CA LYS A 41 -15.53 -1.55 -15.42
C LYS A 41 -16.19 -1.90 -14.08
N ASP A 42 -16.76 -3.10 -13.96
CA ASP A 42 -17.44 -3.57 -12.75
C ASP A 42 -16.49 -4.30 -11.80
N TYR A 43 -15.23 -4.54 -12.19
CA TYR A 43 -14.26 -5.28 -11.37
C TYR A 43 -13.95 -4.57 -10.06
N ARG A 44 -13.99 -3.23 -10.03
CA ARG A 44 -13.77 -2.48 -8.78
C ARG A 44 -14.76 -2.87 -7.70
N LYS A 45 -16.04 -2.97 -8.06
CA LYS A 45 -17.09 -3.41 -7.15
C LYS A 45 -16.87 -4.85 -6.68
N VAL A 46 -16.48 -5.75 -7.60
CA VAL A 46 -16.18 -7.15 -7.24
C VAL A 46 -15.03 -7.22 -6.23
N ILE A 47 -13.98 -6.40 -6.39
CA ILE A 47 -12.86 -6.32 -5.45
C ILE A 47 -13.37 -5.89 -4.07
N GLU A 48 -14.13 -4.80 -4.00
CA GLU A 48 -14.66 -4.25 -2.75
C GLU A 48 -15.60 -5.18 -2.01
N ASP A 49 -16.45 -5.91 -2.74
CA ASP A 49 -17.39 -6.89 -2.17
C ASP A 49 -16.69 -8.20 -1.75
N SER A 50 -15.53 -8.51 -2.35
CA SER A 50 -14.82 -9.77 -2.09
C SER A 50 -13.97 -9.77 -0.83
N GLU A 51 -13.53 -8.59 -0.38
CA GLU A 51 -12.59 -8.40 0.74
C GLU A 51 -11.37 -9.34 0.63
N SER A 52 -10.86 -9.53 -0.59
CA SER A 52 -9.84 -10.55 -0.89
C SER A 52 -8.65 -9.99 -1.67
N TRP A 53 -7.45 -10.29 -1.17
CA TRP A 53 -6.20 -9.97 -1.87
C TRP A 53 -6.16 -10.54 -3.29
N SER A 54 -6.56 -11.79 -3.49
CA SER A 54 -6.47 -12.43 -4.82
C SER A 54 -7.34 -11.69 -5.85
N TYR A 55 -8.53 -11.23 -5.47
CA TYR A 55 -9.35 -10.41 -6.35
C TYR A 55 -8.70 -9.06 -6.64
N LEU A 56 -8.17 -8.37 -5.63
CA LEU A 56 -7.46 -7.11 -5.80
C LEU A 56 -6.25 -7.28 -6.73
N TYR A 57 -5.37 -8.23 -6.43
CA TYR A 57 -4.14 -8.48 -7.17
C TYR A 57 -4.39 -8.80 -8.65
N HIS A 58 -5.39 -9.63 -8.95
CA HIS A 58 -5.64 -10.07 -10.33
C HIS A 58 -6.53 -9.13 -11.13
N LEU A 59 -7.43 -8.37 -10.49
CA LEU A 59 -8.44 -7.57 -11.21
C LEU A 59 -8.22 -6.06 -11.15
N ALA A 60 -7.42 -5.54 -10.21
CA ALA A 60 -7.20 -4.11 -10.04
C ALA A 60 -6.62 -3.46 -11.30
N LYS A 61 -7.15 -2.28 -11.66
CA LYS A 61 -6.68 -1.49 -12.80
C LYS A 61 -5.28 -0.93 -12.55
N GLU A 62 -4.98 -0.66 -11.28
CA GLU A 62 -3.68 -0.27 -10.74
C GLU A 62 -2.53 -1.18 -11.18
N ARG A 63 -2.81 -2.45 -11.53
CA ARG A 63 -1.82 -3.37 -12.12
C ARG A 63 -1.23 -2.86 -13.42
N GLU A 64 -2.02 -2.16 -14.22
CA GLU A 64 -1.63 -1.69 -15.55
C GLU A 64 -0.62 -0.51 -15.48
N ASN A 65 -0.51 0.15 -14.32
CA ASN A 65 0.39 1.27 -14.11
C ASN A 65 1.87 0.90 -14.28
N ILE A 66 2.23 -0.37 -14.09
CA ILE A 66 3.60 -0.83 -14.27
C ILE A 66 4.04 -0.76 -15.75
N VAL A 67 3.11 -0.87 -16.70
CA VAL A 67 3.44 -0.84 -18.14
C VAL A 67 2.95 0.41 -18.89
N SER A 68 1.90 1.09 -18.39
CA SER A 68 1.23 2.16 -19.18
C SER A 68 2.05 3.44 -19.37
N TRP A 69 3.16 3.60 -18.64
CA TRP A 69 4.09 4.72 -18.79
C TRP A 69 5.17 4.46 -19.84
N LEU A 70 5.42 3.19 -20.18
CA LEU A 70 6.44 2.80 -21.14
C LEU A 70 6.11 3.38 -22.52
N PRO A 71 7.10 3.87 -23.29
CA PRO A 71 6.88 4.42 -24.62
C PRO A 71 6.68 3.31 -25.67
N ILE A 72 5.76 2.38 -25.40
CA ILE A 72 5.34 1.32 -26.33
C ILE A 72 4.40 1.95 -27.37
N SER A 73 4.63 1.63 -28.65
CA SER A 73 3.88 2.20 -29.77
C SER A 73 3.07 1.16 -30.54
N LYS A 74 2.12 1.65 -31.37
CA LYS A 74 1.34 0.80 -32.29
C LYS A 74 2.16 0.17 -33.43
N ASN A 75 3.47 0.35 -33.44
CA ASN A 75 4.40 -0.36 -34.32
C ASN A 75 5.16 -1.48 -33.60
N ASP A 76 5.01 -1.60 -32.29
CA ASP A 76 5.84 -2.47 -31.47
C ASP A 76 5.20 -3.85 -31.31
N LYS A 77 6.02 -4.88 -31.23
CA LYS A 77 5.63 -6.24 -30.89
C LYS A 77 6.10 -6.60 -29.47
N VAL A 78 5.19 -7.14 -28.67
CA VAL A 78 5.42 -7.41 -27.24
C VAL A 78 5.29 -8.91 -26.93
N LEU A 79 6.22 -9.44 -26.16
CA LEU A 79 6.14 -10.75 -25.50
C LEU A 79 5.95 -10.56 -23.99
N ASP A 80 4.92 -11.16 -23.41
CA ASP A 80 4.65 -11.17 -21.97
C ASP A 80 4.81 -12.61 -21.42
N VAL A 81 5.94 -12.86 -20.75
CA VAL A 81 6.26 -14.19 -20.23
C VAL A 81 5.71 -14.32 -18.81
N GLY A 82 4.85 -15.31 -18.57
CA GLY A 82 4.17 -15.49 -17.28
C GLY A 82 2.96 -14.55 -17.11
N ALA A 83 2.19 -14.36 -18.19
CA ALA A 83 1.11 -13.38 -18.27
C ALA A 83 -0.04 -13.60 -17.25
N GLY A 84 -0.14 -14.81 -16.68
CA GLY A 84 -1.13 -15.14 -15.67
C GLY A 84 -2.56 -14.88 -16.13
N PRO A 85 -3.44 -14.39 -15.24
CA PRO A 85 -4.81 -14.02 -15.57
C PRO A 85 -4.94 -12.73 -16.41
N GLY A 86 -3.84 -12.19 -16.95
CA GLY A 86 -3.87 -11.08 -17.90
C GLY A 86 -4.10 -9.71 -17.29
N ALA A 87 -3.56 -9.45 -16.09
CA ALA A 87 -3.73 -8.19 -15.38
C ALA A 87 -3.19 -6.98 -16.15
N ILE A 88 -2.12 -7.16 -16.94
CA ILE A 88 -1.50 -6.11 -17.77
C ILE A 88 -1.73 -6.29 -19.27
N ALA A 89 -2.19 -7.47 -19.70
CA ALA A 89 -2.29 -7.84 -21.12
C ALA A 89 -3.20 -6.90 -21.92
N GLY A 90 -4.32 -6.46 -21.32
CA GLY A 90 -5.23 -5.51 -21.94
C GLY A 90 -4.56 -4.15 -22.23
N GLU A 91 -3.74 -3.65 -21.31
CA GLU A 91 -3.02 -2.40 -21.50
C GLU A 91 -1.91 -2.54 -22.56
N LEU A 92 -1.16 -3.65 -22.53
CA LEU A 92 -0.19 -3.95 -23.59
C LEU A 92 -0.87 -4.00 -24.98
N CYS A 93 -2.07 -4.58 -25.09
CA CYS A 93 -2.81 -4.61 -26.35
C CYS A 93 -3.25 -3.21 -26.82
N LYS A 94 -3.54 -2.29 -25.89
CA LYS A 94 -3.83 -0.88 -26.23
C LYS A 94 -2.60 -0.14 -26.72
N LEU A 95 -1.41 -0.44 -26.23
CA LEU A 95 -0.18 0.25 -26.62
C LEU A 95 0.43 -0.34 -27.90
N ALA A 96 0.55 -1.67 -27.97
CA ALA A 96 1.31 -2.38 -28.98
C ALA A 96 0.51 -2.72 -30.25
N SER A 97 1.24 -3.09 -31.29
CA SER A 97 0.67 -3.64 -32.53
C SER A 97 0.16 -5.07 -32.31
N SER A 98 0.95 -5.91 -31.63
CA SER A 98 0.62 -7.29 -31.27
C SER A 98 1.28 -7.71 -29.96
N VAL A 99 0.59 -8.58 -29.22
CA VAL A 99 1.01 -9.10 -27.92
C VAL A 99 0.91 -10.62 -27.92
N ASP A 100 2.04 -11.28 -27.66
CA ASP A 100 2.10 -12.70 -27.36
C ASP A 100 2.28 -12.89 -25.85
N CYS A 101 1.44 -13.71 -25.25
CA CYS A 101 1.54 -14.09 -23.84
C CYS A 101 1.96 -15.56 -23.72
N ILE A 102 2.74 -15.89 -22.70
CA ILE A 102 3.05 -17.27 -22.31
C ILE A 102 2.54 -17.51 -20.88
N ASP A 103 1.87 -18.62 -20.64
CA ASP A 103 1.49 -19.04 -19.29
C ASP A 103 1.47 -20.57 -19.13
N LEU A 104 1.78 -21.04 -17.91
CA LEU A 104 1.82 -22.47 -17.56
C LEU A 104 0.42 -23.08 -17.36
N SER A 105 -0.61 -22.26 -17.22
CA SER A 105 -1.97 -22.66 -16.87
C SER A 105 -2.97 -22.28 -17.95
N LEU A 106 -3.69 -23.30 -18.45
CA LEU A 106 -4.83 -23.10 -19.33
C LEU A 106 -5.95 -22.35 -18.60
N LYS A 107 -6.16 -22.61 -17.30
CA LYS A 107 -7.20 -21.90 -16.53
C LYS A 107 -6.91 -20.41 -16.47
N ARG A 108 -5.70 -19.99 -16.10
CA ARG A 108 -5.29 -18.58 -16.06
C ARG A 108 -5.34 -17.93 -17.44
N SER A 109 -4.90 -18.66 -18.47
CA SER A 109 -5.00 -18.24 -19.87
C SER A 109 -6.44 -17.99 -20.32
N LYS A 110 -7.40 -18.80 -19.87
CA LYS A 110 -8.83 -18.55 -20.13
C LYS A 110 -9.33 -17.31 -19.41
N ILE A 111 -8.90 -17.04 -18.18
CA ILE A 111 -9.26 -15.80 -17.47
C ILE A 111 -8.75 -14.58 -18.26
N ASN A 112 -7.48 -14.61 -18.68
CA ASN A 112 -6.86 -13.57 -19.50
C ASN A 112 -7.65 -13.36 -20.82
N ALA A 113 -7.90 -14.43 -21.56
CA ALA A 113 -8.64 -14.34 -22.82
C ALA A 113 -10.09 -13.85 -22.62
N SER A 114 -10.77 -14.25 -21.54
CA SER A 114 -12.15 -13.82 -21.26
C SER A 114 -12.24 -12.33 -20.92
N ARG A 115 -11.36 -11.80 -20.07
CA ARG A 115 -11.36 -10.38 -19.71
C ARG A 115 -10.89 -9.48 -20.86
N ASN A 116 -9.98 -9.98 -21.70
CA ASN A 116 -9.39 -9.27 -22.83
C ASN A 116 -9.99 -9.70 -24.18
N LYS A 117 -11.20 -10.28 -24.18
CA LYS A 117 -11.82 -10.93 -25.35
C LYS A 117 -11.97 -10.05 -26.60
N GLU A 118 -11.91 -8.73 -26.46
CA GLU A 118 -11.96 -7.77 -27.57
C GLU A 118 -10.59 -7.44 -28.19
N CYS A 119 -9.49 -7.88 -27.58
CA CYS A 119 -8.12 -7.66 -28.07
C CYS A 119 -7.80 -8.64 -29.19
N GLY A 120 -8.09 -8.25 -30.44
CA GLY A 120 -7.80 -9.10 -31.61
C GLY A 120 -6.33 -9.25 -31.95
N ASN A 121 -5.46 -8.50 -31.28
CA ASN A 121 -4.00 -8.57 -31.40
C ASN A 121 -3.33 -9.31 -30.25
N LEU A 122 -4.10 -10.06 -29.45
CA LEU A 122 -3.62 -10.90 -28.34
C LEU A 122 -3.59 -12.38 -28.73
N SER A 123 -2.47 -13.02 -28.46
CA SER A 123 -2.26 -14.46 -28.60
C SER A 123 -1.69 -15.02 -27.29
N ILE A 124 -2.16 -16.18 -26.83
CA ILE A 124 -1.71 -16.81 -25.58
C ILE A 124 -1.22 -18.22 -25.87
N LYS A 125 0.04 -18.51 -25.57
CA LYS A 125 0.66 -19.83 -25.71
C LYS A 125 0.70 -20.52 -24.35
N VAL A 126 0.09 -21.70 -24.24
CA VAL A 126 -0.02 -22.43 -22.97
C VAL A 126 0.97 -23.58 -22.92
N GLY A 127 1.86 -23.57 -21.94
CA GLY A 127 2.92 -24.57 -21.82
C GLY A 127 4.11 -24.04 -21.01
N ASN A 128 5.13 -24.89 -20.82
CA ASN A 128 6.38 -24.44 -20.22
C ASN A 128 7.11 -23.49 -21.18
N PHE A 129 7.68 -22.41 -20.64
CA PHE A 129 8.50 -21.49 -21.41
C PHE A 129 9.58 -22.22 -22.23
N THR A 130 10.25 -23.23 -21.67
CA THR A 130 11.33 -23.94 -22.39
C THR A 130 10.83 -24.76 -23.57
N ASP A 131 9.57 -25.19 -23.54
CA ASP A 131 8.96 -25.96 -24.63
C ASP A 131 8.44 -25.03 -25.73
N ILE A 132 7.97 -23.83 -25.35
CA ILE A 132 7.42 -22.81 -26.26
C ILE A 132 8.52 -22.00 -26.94
N GLU A 133 9.62 -21.68 -26.24
CA GLU A 133 10.69 -20.79 -26.70
C GLU A 133 11.21 -21.10 -28.11
N PRO A 134 11.44 -22.36 -28.51
CA PRO A 134 11.93 -22.67 -29.85
C PRO A 134 11.02 -22.22 -31.00
N ASP A 135 9.72 -22.02 -30.73
CA ASP A 135 8.70 -21.59 -31.69
C ASP A 135 8.35 -20.08 -31.55
N LEU A 136 9.03 -19.35 -30.66
CA LEU A 136 8.84 -17.91 -30.54
C LEU A 136 9.56 -17.15 -31.65
N ASP A 137 8.95 -16.04 -32.06
CA ASP A 137 9.56 -15.13 -33.02
C ASP A 137 10.81 -14.44 -32.44
N ASN A 138 11.63 -13.86 -33.32
CA ASN A 138 12.91 -13.27 -32.94
C ASN A 138 13.02 -11.76 -33.19
N ASP A 139 11.88 -11.09 -33.22
CA ASP A 139 11.73 -9.69 -33.59
C ASP A 139 10.89 -8.88 -32.60
N TYR A 140 10.82 -9.30 -31.32
CA TYR A 140 10.10 -8.55 -30.30
C TYR A 140 10.81 -7.23 -29.97
N ASP A 141 10.06 -6.13 -29.96
CA ASP A 141 10.54 -4.81 -29.52
C ASP A 141 10.57 -4.74 -27.99
N TRP A 142 9.64 -5.44 -27.32
CA TRP A 142 9.59 -5.52 -25.85
C TRP A 142 9.33 -6.94 -25.36
N ILE A 143 10.04 -7.34 -24.32
CA ILE A 143 9.81 -8.58 -23.58
C ILE A 143 9.56 -8.22 -22.11
N MET A 144 8.43 -8.65 -21.56
CA MET A 144 8.02 -8.36 -20.19
C MET A 144 8.26 -9.56 -19.27
N LEU A 145 8.89 -9.29 -18.13
CA LEU A 145 9.12 -10.22 -17.01
C LEU A 145 8.61 -9.56 -15.72
N ILE A 146 7.29 -9.52 -15.54
CA ILE A 146 6.64 -8.81 -14.42
C ILE A 146 6.24 -9.81 -13.33
N GLY A 147 7.01 -9.91 -12.25
CA GLY A 147 6.78 -10.89 -11.17
C GLY A 147 6.98 -12.34 -11.63
N VAL A 148 8.03 -12.56 -12.43
CA VAL A 148 8.34 -13.86 -13.07
C VAL A 148 9.81 -14.23 -12.95
N PHE A 149 10.72 -13.24 -13.01
CA PHE A 149 12.17 -13.47 -13.03
C PHE A 149 12.65 -14.20 -11.77
N GLU A 150 12.03 -13.95 -10.63
CA GLU A 150 12.32 -14.58 -9.34
C GLU A 150 12.11 -16.11 -9.36
N TYR A 151 11.26 -16.61 -10.26
CA TYR A 151 10.94 -18.03 -10.39
C TYR A 151 11.83 -18.76 -11.40
N ALA A 152 12.85 -18.13 -11.99
CA ALA A 152 13.68 -18.75 -13.02
C ALA A 152 14.28 -20.12 -12.60
N ILE A 153 14.59 -20.31 -11.32
CA ILE A 153 15.05 -21.61 -10.76
C ILE A 153 14.06 -22.74 -11.02
N SER A 154 12.75 -22.44 -11.03
CA SER A 154 11.69 -23.45 -11.14
C SER A 154 11.48 -23.97 -12.56
N TYR A 155 11.84 -23.20 -13.59
CA TYR A 155 11.56 -23.57 -14.98
C TYR A 155 12.78 -23.52 -15.91
N ILE A 156 13.90 -22.91 -15.51
CA ILE A 156 15.16 -22.96 -16.25
C ILE A 156 16.07 -24.01 -15.62
N GLY A 157 16.08 -25.22 -16.20
CA GLY A 157 16.87 -26.36 -15.73
C GLY A 157 18.38 -26.22 -15.97
N SER A 158 19.02 -25.25 -15.33
CA SER A 158 20.47 -24.97 -15.45
C SER A 158 21.10 -24.61 -14.10
N GLU A 159 22.43 -24.63 -14.01
CA GLU A 159 23.17 -24.16 -12.83
C GLU A 159 23.13 -22.64 -12.67
N THR A 160 22.84 -21.90 -13.75
CA THR A 160 22.77 -20.43 -13.80
C THR A 160 21.43 -19.96 -14.37
N PRO A 161 20.30 -20.28 -13.70
CA PRO A 161 18.96 -20.13 -14.28
C PRO A 161 18.62 -18.70 -14.67
N PHE A 162 19.03 -17.71 -13.87
CA PHE A 162 18.75 -16.29 -14.13
C PHE A 162 19.56 -15.78 -15.32
N GLU A 163 20.86 -16.11 -15.38
CA GLU A 163 21.73 -15.74 -16.49
C GLU A 163 21.27 -16.41 -17.80
N ASP A 164 20.93 -17.70 -17.75
CA ASP A 164 20.52 -18.46 -18.93
C ASP A 164 19.15 -18.03 -19.43
N PHE A 165 18.23 -17.64 -18.53
CA PHE A 165 16.95 -17.06 -18.93
C PHE A 165 17.14 -15.79 -19.77
N LEU A 166 17.99 -14.87 -19.31
CA LEU A 166 18.28 -13.63 -20.06
C LEU A 166 18.99 -13.92 -21.39
N LYS A 167 19.91 -14.88 -21.44
CA LYS A 167 20.58 -15.28 -22.70
C LYS A 167 19.58 -15.84 -23.71
N ILE A 168 18.60 -16.61 -23.25
CA ILE A 168 17.53 -17.16 -24.07
C ILE A 168 16.68 -16.01 -24.64
N LEU A 169 16.13 -15.15 -23.77
CA LEU A 169 15.26 -14.05 -24.20
C LEU A 169 15.94 -13.07 -25.16
N LYS A 170 17.24 -12.82 -25.01
CA LYS A 170 18.01 -11.97 -25.94
C LYS A 170 18.01 -12.46 -27.38
N LYS A 171 17.81 -13.76 -27.63
CA LYS A 171 17.69 -14.30 -29.00
C LYS A 171 16.39 -13.88 -29.67
N HIS A 172 15.36 -13.58 -28.87
CA HIS A 172 14.04 -13.21 -29.35
C HIS A 172 13.87 -11.69 -29.53
N LEU A 173 14.87 -10.92 -29.12
CA LEU A 173 14.82 -9.48 -29.10
C LEU A 173 15.26 -8.91 -30.45
N LYS A 174 14.46 -7.99 -30.99
CA LYS A 174 14.86 -7.18 -32.14
C LYS A 174 16.07 -6.32 -31.79
N LYS A 175 16.76 -5.83 -32.82
CA LYS A 175 17.72 -4.74 -32.64
C LYS A 175 17.02 -3.55 -31.96
N ASP A 176 17.67 -3.02 -30.92
CA ASP A 176 17.18 -1.92 -30.09
C ASP A 176 15.90 -2.24 -29.28
N GLY A 177 15.49 -3.51 -29.23
CA GLY A 177 14.44 -3.99 -28.34
C GLY A 177 14.87 -3.98 -26.87
N ARG A 178 13.90 -4.14 -25.97
CA ARG A 178 14.07 -4.05 -24.52
C ARG A 178 13.50 -5.26 -23.79
N ILE A 179 14.15 -5.66 -22.70
CA ILE A 179 13.58 -6.57 -21.70
C ILE A 179 13.25 -5.75 -20.47
N VAL A 180 12.01 -5.83 -19.97
CA VAL A 180 11.56 -5.14 -18.77
C VAL A 180 11.36 -6.16 -17.66
N ILE A 181 12.05 -5.96 -16.53
CA ILE A 181 11.99 -6.83 -15.36
C ILE A 181 11.39 -6.05 -14.21
N ALA A 182 10.20 -6.44 -13.73
CA ALA A 182 9.65 -5.93 -12.47
C ALA A 182 9.72 -7.02 -11.41
N ILE A 183 10.35 -6.70 -10.29
CA ILE A 183 10.67 -7.66 -9.22
C ILE A 183 10.78 -6.96 -7.86
N GLU A 184 10.46 -7.67 -6.80
CA GLU A 184 10.73 -7.26 -5.43
C GLU A 184 12.23 -7.01 -5.20
N ASN A 185 12.55 -5.98 -4.43
CA ASN A 185 13.90 -5.78 -3.93
C ASN A 185 14.07 -6.62 -2.66
N ARG A 186 15.04 -7.54 -2.65
CA ARG A 186 15.34 -8.40 -1.49
C ARG A 186 15.53 -7.61 -0.17
N LEU A 187 15.96 -6.35 -0.25
CA LEU A 187 16.17 -5.45 0.89
C LEU A 187 15.18 -4.27 0.94
N GLY A 188 14.01 -4.41 0.31
CA GLY A 188 12.97 -3.38 0.39
C GLY A 188 12.64 -2.98 1.82
N LEU A 189 12.49 -1.66 2.06
CA LEU A 189 12.28 -1.11 3.41
C LEU A 189 11.08 -1.75 4.13
N LYS A 190 10.03 -2.14 3.38
CA LYS A 190 8.85 -2.81 3.93
C LYS A 190 9.19 -4.05 4.77
N TYR A 191 10.23 -4.80 4.41
CA TYR A 191 10.63 -6.00 5.15
C TYR A 191 11.30 -5.67 6.47
N PHE A 192 12.11 -4.60 6.50
CA PHE A 192 12.66 -4.06 7.74
C PHE A 192 11.56 -3.46 8.62
N ALA A 193 10.52 -2.89 8.02
CA ALA A 193 9.38 -2.31 8.70
C ALA A 193 8.39 -3.36 9.26
N GLY A 194 8.63 -4.65 8.98
CA GLY A 194 7.87 -5.75 9.55
C GLY A 194 6.90 -6.45 8.59
N CYS A 195 7.00 -6.23 7.27
CA CYS A 195 6.36 -7.12 6.30
C CYS A 195 7.12 -8.46 6.22
N LYS A 196 6.38 -9.53 5.97
CA LYS A 196 6.95 -10.84 5.62
C LYS A 196 7.42 -10.84 4.17
N GLU A 197 8.32 -11.75 3.85
CA GLU A 197 8.78 -11.98 2.48
C GLU A 197 7.60 -12.47 1.61
N ASP A 198 7.44 -11.89 0.41
CA ASP A 198 6.26 -12.08 -0.45
C ASP A 198 6.04 -13.54 -0.92
N HIS A 199 7.11 -14.35 -0.98
CA HIS A 199 7.04 -15.71 -1.50
C HIS A 199 7.16 -16.77 -0.41
N THR A 200 7.98 -16.53 0.62
CA THR A 200 8.18 -17.51 1.71
C THR A 200 7.24 -17.28 2.89
N CYS A 201 6.59 -16.11 2.97
CA CYS A 201 5.70 -15.72 4.06
C CYS A 201 6.38 -15.71 5.45
N GLU A 202 7.71 -15.63 5.47
CA GLU A 202 8.53 -15.59 6.68
C GLU A 202 9.09 -14.18 6.90
N PHE A 203 9.27 -13.81 8.17
CA PHE A 203 9.94 -12.55 8.49
C PHE A 203 11.44 -12.64 8.21
N PHE A 204 12.02 -11.55 7.69
CA PHE A 204 13.45 -11.36 7.47
C PHE A 204 14.14 -12.32 6.49
N ASP A 205 13.44 -13.28 5.88
CA ASP A 205 14.07 -14.33 5.08
C ASP A 205 14.90 -13.77 3.91
N GLY A 206 14.35 -12.82 3.14
CA GLY A 206 15.09 -12.11 2.10
C GLY A 206 16.30 -11.33 2.62
N ILE A 207 16.14 -10.64 3.77
CA ILE A 207 17.21 -9.86 4.43
C ILE A 207 18.37 -10.79 4.85
N GLU A 208 18.04 -11.94 5.43
CA GLU A 208 18.97 -13.01 5.83
C GLU A 208 19.52 -13.81 4.64
N ASN A 209 19.22 -13.38 3.40
CA ASN A 209 19.67 -13.98 2.15
C ASN A 209 19.16 -15.41 1.93
N TYR A 210 17.92 -15.66 2.35
CA TYR A 210 17.17 -16.91 2.24
C TYR A 210 17.82 -18.09 2.99
N LYS A 211 17.12 -18.62 4.01
CA LYS A 211 17.64 -19.72 4.85
C LYS A 211 17.85 -21.02 4.08
N THR A 212 17.00 -21.27 3.09
CA THR A 212 17.09 -22.42 2.19
C THR A 212 17.10 -21.93 0.75
N TYR A 213 17.80 -22.65 -0.13
CA TYR A 213 17.74 -22.39 -1.56
C TYR A 213 16.36 -22.86 -2.05
N SER A 214 15.39 -21.95 -2.03
CA SER A 214 14.00 -22.19 -2.40
C SER A 214 13.81 -22.16 -3.93
N HIS A 215 12.58 -22.45 -4.36
CA HIS A 215 12.15 -22.42 -5.76
C HIS A 215 12.00 -20.99 -6.33
N VAL A 216 12.34 -19.98 -5.52
CA VAL A 216 12.16 -18.56 -5.81
C VAL A 216 13.36 -17.77 -5.26
N ARG A 217 13.76 -16.68 -5.94
CA ARG A 217 14.81 -15.82 -5.43
C ARG A 217 14.67 -14.40 -5.97
N THR A 218 14.70 -13.41 -5.06
CA THR A 218 14.78 -12.00 -5.41
C THR A 218 16.19 -11.45 -5.19
N PHE A 219 16.44 -10.22 -5.64
CA PHE A 219 17.79 -9.65 -5.69
C PHE A 219 17.80 -8.21 -5.18
N THR A 220 18.98 -7.78 -4.71
CA THR A 220 19.26 -6.35 -4.51
C THR A 220 19.61 -5.69 -5.85
N LYS A 221 19.66 -4.35 -5.90
CA LYS A 221 20.16 -3.60 -7.07
C LYS A 221 21.50 -4.17 -7.55
N LYS A 222 22.48 -4.27 -6.65
CA LYS A 222 23.79 -4.89 -6.91
C LYS A 222 23.71 -6.34 -7.39
N GLY A 223 22.77 -7.12 -6.86
CA GLY A 223 22.55 -8.51 -7.26
C GLY A 223 22.14 -8.63 -8.72
N LEU A 224 21.19 -7.80 -9.16
CA LEU A 224 20.74 -7.72 -10.55
C LEU A 224 21.89 -7.25 -11.47
N GLU A 225 22.61 -6.20 -11.11
CA GLU A 225 23.78 -5.73 -11.87
C GLU A 225 24.83 -6.83 -12.09
N ASN A 226 25.09 -7.65 -11.06
CA ASN A 226 26.02 -8.77 -11.17
C ASN A 226 25.54 -9.85 -12.15
N ILE A 227 24.23 -10.13 -12.18
CA ILE A 227 23.63 -11.03 -13.17
C ILE A 227 23.80 -10.45 -14.57
N PHE A 228 23.45 -9.17 -14.78
CA PHE A 228 23.58 -8.48 -16.07
C PHE A 228 25.03 -8.49 -16.57
N LYS A 229 25.98 -8.21 -15.68
CA LYS A 229 27.41 -8.27 -15.99
C LYS A 229 27.85 -9.65 -16.48
N LYS A 230 27.39 -10.74 -15.85
CA LYS A 230 27.74 -12.11 -16.26
C LYS A 230 27.19 -12.49 -17.64
N VAL A 231 26.10 -11.85 -18.09
CA VAL A 231 25.52 -12.04 -19.43
C VAL A 231 25.92 -10.95 -20.43
N ASN A 232 26.92 -10.13 -20.08
CA ASN A 232 27.42 -9.02 -20.89
C ASN A 232 26.31 -8.03 -21.31
N ILE A 233 25.37 -7.74 -20.41
CA ILE A 233 24.41 -6.65 -20.55
C ILE A 233 24.98 -5.43 -19.82
N THR A 234 25.34 -4.41 -20.59
CA THR A 234 25.93 -3.16 -20.07
C THR A 234 25.00 -1.96 -20.17
N ASN A 235 23.89 -2.10 -20.90
CA ASN A 235 22.90 -1.06 -21.08
C ASN A 235 21.63 -1.46 -20.32
N TYR A 236 21.43 -0.82 -19.17
CA TYR A 236 20.29 -1.05 -18.30
C TYR A 236 19.97 0.21 -17.50
N HIS A 237 18.68 0.38 -17.17
CA HIS A 237 18.17 1.58 -16.50
C HIS A 237 17.22 1.18 -15.37
N PHE A 238 17.44 1.71 -14.16
CA PHE A 238 16.61 1.39 -13.01
C PHE A 238 15.46 2.38 -12.82
N TYR A 239 14.30 1.80 -12.55
CA TYR A 239 13.09 2.47 -12.13
C TYR A 239 12.64 1.89 -10.79
N TYR A 240 11.93 2.70 -10.02
CA TYR A 240 11.51 2.42 -8.65
C TYR A 240 10.01 2.62 -8.52
N PRO A 241 9.22 1.57 -8.80
CA PRO A 241 7.79 1.59 -8.58
C PRO A 241 7.46 1.78 -7.10
N TYR A 242 6.51 2.67 -6.81
CA TYR A 242 6.09 3.01 -5.45
C TYR A 242 4.56 2.92 -5.31
N PRO A 243 4.02 2.30 -4.24
CA PRO A 243 4.73 1.70 -3.10
C PRO A 243 5.49 0.41 -3.39
N ASP A 244 5.09 -0.31 -4.44
CA ASP A 244 5.82 -1.42 -5.07
C ASP A 244 5.34 -1.62 -6.52
N TYR A 245 5.93 -2.57 -7.24
CA TYR A 245 5.57 -2.88 -8.63
C TYR A 245 4.22 -3.56 -8.79
N LYS A 246 3.63 -4.08 -7.69
CA LYS A 246 2.36 -4.80 -7.76
C LYS A 246 1.19 -3.83 -7.94
N LEU A 247 1.16 -2.71 -7.23
CA LEU A 247 0.12 -1.69 -7.36
C LEU A 247 0.74 -0.27 -7.32
N PRO A 248 1.59 0.08 -8.31
CA PRO A 248 2.33 1.34 -8.27
C PRO A 248 1.42 2.53 -8.56
N ASN A 249 1.56 3.57 -7.75
CA ASN A 249 0.97 4.89 -7.98
C ASN A 249 1.98 5.88 -8.56
N ALA A 250 3.28 5.58 -8.45
CA ALA A 250 4.35 6.34 -9.08
C ALA A 250 5.48 5.42 -9.52
N ILE A 251 6.21 5.83 -10.55
CA ILE A 251 7.41 5.19 -11.06
C ILE A 251 8.51 6.25 -11.05
N TYR A 252 9.46 6.13 -10.12
CA TYR A 252 10.66 6.96 -10.08
C TYR A 252 11.77 6.32 -10.93
N SER A 253 12.87 7.04 -11.18
CA SER A 253 14.03 6.50 -11.89
C SER A 253 15.33 7.09 -11.37
N ASP A 254 16.47 6.55 -11.79
CA ASP A 254 17.79 7.15 -11.55
C ASP A 254 17.84 8.65 -11.98
N LYS A 255 16.99 9.07 -12.93
CA LYS A 255 16.92 10.47 -13.42
C LYS A 255 15.98 11.37 -12.60
N LYS A 256 15.06 10.79 -11.83
CA LYS A 256 14.11 11.51 -10.97
C LYS A 256 13.77 10.64 -9.76
N LEU A 257 14.51 10.87 -8.68
CA LEU A 257 14.28 10.27 -7.36
C LEU A 257 13.15 11.02 -6.61
N PRO A 258 12.53 10.36 -5.61
CA PRO A 258 11.58 11.02 -4.72
C PRO A 258 12.26 12.08 -3.85
N LEU A 259 11.47 13.05 -3.41
CA LEU A 259 11.85 14.06 -2.42
C LEU A 259 11.26 13.71 -1.05
N CYS A 260 11.85 14.28 0.02
CA CYS A 260 11.33 14.11 1.38
C CYS A 260 9.84 14.53 1.44
N GLY A 261 9.04 13.71 2.11
CA GLY A 261 7.61 13.88 2.22
C GLY A 261 6.79 13.37 1.03
N GLU A 262 7.39 12.85 -0.04
CA GLU A 262 6.62 12.27 -1.16
C GLU A 262 6.13 10.85 -0.88
N LEU A 263 6.84 10.07 -0.05
CA LEU A 263 6.58 8.64 0.18
C LEU A 263 5.79 8.37 1.47
N LYS A 264 4.48 8.69 1.45
CA LYS A 264 3.61 8.66 2.65
C LYS A 264 2.70 7.43 2.77
N ASP A 265 2.49 6.70 1.69
CA ASP A 265 1.47 5.65 1.58
C ASP A 265 2.09 4.25 1.61
N ASN A 266 2.74 3.94 2.72
CA ASN A 266 3.64 2.78 2.85
C ASN A 266 2.95 1.51 3.38
N ILE A 267 1.80 1.66 4.04
CA ILE A 267 1.09 0.53 4.67
C ILE A 267 0.21 -0.18 3.62
N ARG A 268 0.86 -0.99 2.77
CA ARG A 268 0.27 -1.66 1.60
C ARG A 268 0.45 -3.18 1.55
N ASN A 269 0.66 -3.82 2.69
CA ASN A 269 0.55 -5.28 2.77
C ASN A 269 -0.94 -5.69 2.75
N PHE A 270 -1.33 -6.45 1.73
CA PHE A 270 -2.71 -6.90 1.51
C PHE A 270 -2.86 -8.42 1.66
N ASP A 271 -1.79 -9.16 1.46
CA ASP A 271 -1.74 -10.61 1.38
C ASP A 271 -1.47 -11.27 2.75
N GLN A 272 -0.72 -10.58 3.61
CA GLN A 272 -0.18 -11.12 4.85
C GLN A 272 -0.30 -10.15 6.02
N ASP A 273 -0.35 -10.69 7.23
CA ASP A 273 -0.19 -9.90 8.45
C ASP A 273 1.22 -9.30 8.55
N ARG A 274 1.35 -8.15 9.21
CA ARG A 274 2.63 -7.49 9.41
C ARG A 274 2.86 -7.00 10.84
N LEU A 275 4.12 -6.80 11.17
CA LEU A 275 4.54 -5.97 12.30
C LEU A 275 4.62 -4.51 11.85
N LEU A 276 4.43 -3.57 12.77
CA LEU A 276 4.70 -2.15 12.57
C LEU A 276 5.87 -1.75 13.48
N LEU A 277 7.08 -1.85 12.95
CA LEU A 277 8.32 -1.71 13.72
C LEU A 277 8.81 -0.26 13.84
N PHE A 278 8.56 0.56 12.82
CA PHE A 278 8.89 1.99 12.80
C PHE A 278 7.99 2.74 11.80
N ASP A 279 8.08 4.07 11.82
CA ASP A 279 7.42 4.96 10.86
C ASP A 279 8.17 4.95 9.51
N GLU A 280 7.61 4.25 8.53
CA GLU A 280 8.20 4.09 7.20
C GLU A 280 8.35 5.41 6.45
N THR A 281 7.45 6.37 6.65
CA THR A 281 7.53 7.68 5.99
C THR A 281 8.78 8.41 6.46
N LYS A 282 9.02 8.45 7.78
CA LYS A 282 10.21 9.09 8.36
C LYS A 282 11.50 8.35 7.99
N ALA A 283 11.44 7.02 7.91
CA ALA A 283 12.58 6.21 7.50
C ALA A 283 12.93 6.45 6.02
N PHE A 284 11.94 6.52 5.13
CA PHE A 284 12.16 6.89 3.73
C PHE A 284 12.74 8.30 3.59
N ASP A 285 12.22 9.28 4.33
CA ASP A 285 12.75 10.66 4.30
C ASP A 285 14.24 10.68 4.67
N GLY A 286 14.64 10.00 5.75
CA GLY A 286 16.06 9.88 6.12
C GLY A 286 16.91 9.17 5.06
N LEU A 287 16.40 8.10 4.42
CA LEU A 287 17.10 7.42 3.33
C LEU A 287 17.22 8.29 2.07
N ILE A 288 16.26 9.17 1.80
CA ILE A 288 16.33 10.12 0.68
C ILE A 288 17.40 11.18 0.97
N GLU A 289 17.43 11.74 2.20
CA GLU A 289 18.44 12.71 2.63
C GLU A 289 19.87 12.16 2.51
N ASP A 290 20.07 10.89 2.86
CA ASP A 290 21.37 10.22 2.81
C ASP A 290 21.72 9.61 1.44
N GLY A 291 20.85 9.76 0.43
CA GLY A 291 21.08 9.21 -0.93
C GLY A 291 21.03 7.68 -1.00
N MET A 292 20.24 7.04 -0.13
CA MET A 292 20.13 5.58 -0.01
C MET A 292 18.78 5.01 -0.48
N PHE A 293 17.85 5.85 -0.95
CA PHE A 293 16.51 5.43 -1.37
C PHE A 293 16.52 4.23 -2.33
N GLU A 294 17.39 4.27 -3.34
CA GLU A 294 17.45 3.26 -4.41
C GLU A 294 17.73 1.84 -3.88
N GLU A 295 18.55 1.72 -2.84
CA GLU A 295 18.93 0.42 -2.27
C GLU A 295 17.79 -0.18 -1.43
N PHE A 296 16.86 0.65 -0.96
CA PHE A 296 15.77 0.28 -0.06
C PHE A 296 14.36 0.46 -0.66
N SER A 297 14.25 0.83 -1.95
CA SER A 297 12.97 0.80 -2.65
C SER A 297 12.37 -0.60 -2.53
N ASN A 298 11.04 -0.72 -2.38
CA ASN A 298 10.43 -2.04 -2.15
C ASN A 298 10.52 -2.99 -3.34
N SER A 299 10.74 -2.42 -4.54
CA SER A 299 10.84 -3.15 -5.80
C SER A 299 11.63 -2.36 -6.83
N PHE A 300 12.03 -3.05 -7.88
CA PHE A 300 12.65 -2.49 -9.07
C PHE A 300 11.77 -2.76 -10.29
N GLU A 301 11.83 -1.84 -11.23
CA GLU A 301 11.52 -2.09 -12.64
C GLU A 301 12.78 -1.75 -13.43
N VAL A 302 13.35 -2.72 -14.14
CA VAL A 302 14.63 -2.56 -14.83
C VAL A 302 14.44 -2.78 -16.32
N ILE A 303 14.86 -1.79 -17.10
CA ILE A 303 14.84 -1.88 -18.57
C ILE A 303 16.24 -2.26 -19.03
N LEU A 304 16.38 -3.44 -19.63
CA LEU A 304 17.60 -3.89 -20.30
C LEU A 304 17.51 -3.56 -21.79
N GLY A 305 18.50 -2.86 -22.33
CA GLY A 305 18.47 -2.35 -23.70
C GLY A 305 18.63 -0.83 -23.74
N PRO A 306 18.33 -0.17 -24.88
CA PRO A 306 18.41 1.28 -24.99
C PRO A 306 17.52 1.99 -23.97
N ASP A 307 17.99 3.14 -23.49
CA ASP A 307 17.25 4.00 -22.59
C ASP A 307 15.88 4.39 -23.17
N VAL A 308 14.97 4.77 -22.27
CA VAL A 308 13.70 5.39 -22.62
C VAL A 308 13.70 6.84 -22.16
N ASN A 309 12.88 7.63 -22.82
CA ASN A 309 12.88 9.07 -22.61
C ASN A 309 11.99 9.51 -21.44
N VAL A 310 11.33 8.59 -20.74
CA VAL A 310 10.48 8.88 -19.56
C VAL A 310 11.30 8.69 -18.29
N SER A 311 11.36 9.72 -17.44
CA SER A 311 12.09 9.70 -16.16
C SER A 311 11.19 9.52 -14.95
N TYR A 312 9.89 9.78 -15.09
CA TYR A 312 8.93 9.71 -14.00
C TYR A 312 7.51 9.50 -14.51
N ALA A 313 6.71 8.72 -13.77
CA ALA A 313 5.28 8.63 -13.97
C ALA A 313 4.52 8.66 -12.63
N LYS A 314 3.33 9.27 -12.60
CA LYS A 314 2.43 9.30 -11.44
C LYS A 314 0.99 9.14 -11.88
N TYR A 315 0.20 8.45 -11.06
CA TYR A 315 -1.20 8.12 -11.32
C TYR A 315 -2.09 8.60 -10.18
N SER A 316 -3.21 9.26 -10.50
CA SER A 316 -4.20 9.74 -9.52
C SER A 316 -5.50 8.91 -9.55
N MET A 317 -5.38 7.59 -9.39
CA MET A 317 -6.50 6.64 -9.54
C MET A 317 -7.37 6.44 -8.29
N ASP A 318 -7.09 7.19 -7.23
CA ASP A 318 -7.96 7.34 -6.05
C ASP A 318 -9.11 8.33 -6.28
N ARG A 319 -9.12 9.01 -7.42
CA ARG A 319 -10.13 9.99 -7.81
C ARG A 319 -11.29 9.35 -8.58
N ASP A 320 -12.38 10.09 -8.76
CA ASP A 320 -13.44 9.70 -9.69
C ASP A 320 -12.87 9.54 -11.12
N ASP A 321 -13.42 8.64 -11.92
CA ASP A 321 -12.86 8.27 -13.23
C ASP A 321 -12.61 9.48 -14.15
N LYS A 322 -13.45 10.52 -14.07
CA LYS A 322 -13.28 11.76 -14.84
C LYS A 322 -12.10 12.64 -14.41
N TYR A 323 -11.51 12.37 -13.25
CA TYR A 323 -10.38 13.12 -12.68
C TYR A 323 -9.09 12.29 -12.56
N CYS A 324 -9.12 11.03 -13.01
CA CYS A 324 -7.96 10.16 -13.04
C CYS A 324 -7.02 10.57 -14.17
N ILE A 325 -5.82 11.03 -13.81
CA ILE A 325 -4.78 11.49 -14.72
C ILE A 325 -3.51 10.66 -14.51
N LYS A 326 -2.82 10.39 -15.62
CA LYS A 326 -1.42 9.96 -15.66
C LYS A 326 -0.56 11.18 -15.97
N THR A 327 0.42 11.45 -15.13
CA THR A 327 1.43 12.49 -15.33
C THR A 327 2.76 11.82 -15.64
N LYS A 328 3.45 12.23 -16.71
CA LYS A 328 4.80 11.76 -17.04
C LYS A 328 5.76 12.93 -17.17
N ILE A 329 6.98 12.77 -16.68
CA ILE A 329 8.10 13.65 -17.05
C ILE A 329 8.93 12.89 -18.08
N PHE A 330 9.15 13.51 -19.23
CA PHE A 330 9.91 12.91 -20.32
C PHE A 330 10.80 13.94 -20.99
N GLU A 331 11.82 13.46 -21.69
CA GLU A 331 12.75 14.28 -22.45
C GLU A 331 12.56 14.05 -23.95
N GLU A 332 12.59 15.12 -24.73
CA GLU A 332 12.52 15.05 -26.18
C GLU A 332 13.51 16.06 -26.76
N ASN A 333 14.43 15.59 -27.60
CA ASN A 333 15.49 16.42 -28.20
C ASN A 333 16.32 17.21 -27.16
N GLY A 334 16.57 16.63 -25.97
CA GLY A 334 17.30 17.28 -24.88
C GLY A 334 16.46 18.25 -24.04
N VAL A 335 15.16 18.37 -24.29
CA VAL A 335 14.25 19.26 -23.57
C VAL A 335 13.28 18.44 -22.73
N LYS A 336 13.24 18.71 -21.42
CA LYS A 336 12.26 18.09 -20.51
C LYS A 336 10.87 18.69 -20.72
N LYS A 337 9.86 17.84 -20.65
CA LYS A 337 8.45 18.18 -20.79
C LYS A 337 7.63 17.39 -19.77
N VAL A 338 6.41 17.87 -19.48
CA VAL A 338 5.45 17.15 -18.63
C VAL A 338 4.23 16.79 -19.46
N GLU A 339 3.89 15.51 -19.55
CA GLU A 339 2.62 15.05 -20.13
C GLU A 339 1.59 14.86 -19.02
N LYS A 340 0.37 15.39 -19.18
CA LYS A 340 -0.81 14.99 -18.40
C LYS A 340 -1.84 14.39 -19.36
N SER A 341 -2.30 13.17 -19.10
CA SER A 341 -3.30 12.48 -19.92
C SER A 341 -4.38 11.84 -19.06
N CYS A 342 -5.64 11.88 -19.50
CA CYS A 342 -6.71 11.15 -18.81
C CYS A 342 -6.47 9.63 -18.88
N ILE A 343 -6.74 8.92 -17.79
CA ILE A 343 -6.65 7.44 -17.74
C ILE A 343 -7.90 6.80 -18.35
N TYR A 344 -9.05 7.43 -18.14
CA TYR A 344 -10.33 7.01 -18.66
C TYR A 344 -10.88 8.06 -19.63
N GLU A 345 -11.66 7.59 -20.62
CA GLU A 345 -12.36 8.44 -21.59
C GLU A 345 -13.22 9.53 -20.94
N ALA A 346 -13.78 9.25 -19.76
CA ALA A 346 -14.57 10.21 -18.98
C ALA A 346 -13.76 11.45 -18.55
N GLY A 347 -12.43 11.38 -18.53
CA GLY A 347 -11.55 12.48 -18.14
C GLY A 347 -11.18 13.46 -19.24
N LYS A 348 -11.63 13.26 -20.49
CA LYS A 348 -11.32 14.17 -21.60
C LYS A 348 -11.82 15.60 -21.37
N GLU A 349 -13.01 15.75 -20.81
CA GLU A 349 -13.58 17.05 -20.45
C GLU A 349 -12.73 17.77 -19.39
N HIS A 350 -12.28 17.03 -18.37
CA HIS A 350 -11.38 17.56 -17.34
C HIS A 350 -10.05 18.06 -17.94
N ILE A 351 -9.44 17.31 -18.87
CA ILE A 351 -8.24 17.74 -19.57
C ILE A 351 -8.50 19.02 -20.40
N ALA A 352 -9.65 19.12 -21.06
CA ALA A 352 -10.03 20.34 -21.78
C ALA A 352 -10.20 21.55 -20.85
N ASP A 353 -10.77 21.34 -19.65
CA ASP A 353 -10.91 22.38 -18.63
C ASP A 353 -9.56 22.89 -18.12
N ILE A 354 -8.54 22.04 -17.99
CA ILE A 354 -7.18 22.46 -17.62
C ILE A 354 -6.61 23.45 -18.65
N LYS A 355 -6.85 23.20 -19.95
CA LYS A 355 -6.42 24.12 -21.01
C LYS A 355 -7.13 25.46 -20.91
N ARG A 356 -8.46 25.45 -20.73
CA ARG A 356 -9.26 26.66 -20.52
C ARG A 356 -8.82 27.42 -19.27
N ALA A 357 -8.46 26.70 -18.20
CA ALA A 357 -7.95 27.27 -16.96
C ALA A 357 -6.65 28.05 -17.19
N MET A 358 -5.70 27.52 -17.97
CA MET A 358 -4.48 28.26 -18.34
C MET A 358 -4.80 29.61 -18.98
N GLU A 359 -5.68 29.62 -19.98
CA GLU A 359 -6.05 30.83 -20.73
C GLU A 359 -6.69 31.90 -19.83
N GLU A 360 -7.57 31.50 -18.92
CA GLU A 360 -8.25 32.43 -18.02
C GLU A 360 -7.38 32.89 -16.85
N LEU A 361 -6.54 32.02 -16.29
CA LEU A 361 -5.60 32.41 -15.24
C LEU A 361 -4.57 33.40 -15.78
N ARG A 362 -4.11 33.27 -17.03
CA ARG A 362 -3.26 34.28 -17.68
C ARG A 362 -3.90 35.66 -17.73
N LYS A 363 -5.20 35.73 -17.99
CA LYS A 363 -5.96 36.99 -17.97
C LYS A 363 -6.08 37.53 -16.54
N ARG A 364 -6.37 36.66 -15.57
CA ARG A 364 -6.45 37.05 -14.15
C ARG A 364 -5.13 37.65 -13.66
N TYR A 365 -4.00 37.01 -13.98
CA TYR A 365 -2.68 37.38 -13.48
C TYR A 365 -1.90 38.32 -14.40
N PHE A 366 -2.52 38.82 -15.47
CA PHE A 366 -1.90 39.77 -16.39
C PHE A 366 -1.43 41.03 -15.64
N GLY A 367 -0.13 41.33 -15.75
CA GLY A 367 0.51 42.47 -15.08
C GLY A 367 1.03 42.16 -13.66
N SER A 368 0.95 40.91 -13.20
CA SER A 368 1.68 40.43 -12.02
C SER A 368 2.99 39.74 -12.41
N ASP A 369 3.86 39.48 -11.43
CA ASP A 369 5.10 38.70 -11.59
C ASP A 369 4.88 37.17 -11.45
N LEU A 370 3.62 36.70 -11.54
CA LEU A 370 3.28 35.28 -11.52
C LEU A 370 3.00 34.80 -12.95
N ASP A 371 3.88 33.93 -13.45
CA ASP A 371 3.71 33.24 -14.72
C ASP A 371 2.86 31.97 -14.53
N ILE A 372 1.93 31.71 -15.45
CA ILE A 372 1.22 30.42 -15.49
C ILE A 372 1.82 29.56 -16.60
N ASN A 373 2.27 28.38 -16.17
CA ASN A 373 3.03 27.41 -16.95
C ASN A 373 2.36 27.11 -18.30
N GLU A 374 3.12 27.10 -19.39
CA GLU A 374 2.58 26.96 -20.74
C GLU A 374 2.19 25.52 -21.09
N ILE A 375 1.06 25.39 -21.79
CA ILE A 375 0.68 24.17 -22.51
C ILE A 375 1.22 24.28 -23.93
N LEU A 376 2.24 23.48 -24.22
CA LEU A 376 2.91 23.42 -25.52
C LEU A 376 2.07 22.69 -26.58
N GLU A 377 1.40 21.61 -26.18
CA GLU A 377 0.60 20.77 -27.09
C GLU A 377 -0.69 20.29 -26.40
N TYR A 378 -1.77 20.16 -27.18
CA TYR A 378 -3.05 19.63 -26.75
C TYR A 378 -3.62 18.68 -27.80
N ASP A 379 -3.89 17.45 -27.38
CA ASP A 379 -4.60 16.44 -28.15
C ASP A 379 -5.95 16.15 -27.50
N GLU A 380 -7.01 16.76 -28.05
CA GLU A 380 -8.39 16.59 -27.57
C GLU A 380 -8.87 15.14 -27.73
N LYS A 381 -8.47 14.47 -28.81
CA LYS A 381 -8.95 13.12 -29.12
C LYS A 381 -8.39 12.12 -28.12
N GLU A 382 -7.13 12.25 -27.76
CA GLU A 382 -6.47 11.37 -26.78
C GLU A 382 -6.60 11.88 -25.33
N GLY A 383 -7.16 13.08 -25.11
CA GLY A 383 -7.27 13.68 -23.79
C GLY A 383 -5.90 13.91 -23.16
N ARG A 384 -5.00 14.57 -23.89
CA ARG A 384 -3.58 14.73 -23.50
C ARG A 384 -3.10 16.17 -23.65
N LEU A 385 -2.33 16.61 -22.67
CA LEU A 385 -1.64 17.90 -22.64
C LEU A 385 -0.13 17.69 -22.45
N ILE A 386 0.66 18.53 -23.10
CA ILE A 386 2.11 18.61 -22.88
C ILE A 386 2.44 20.02 -22.40
N PHE A 387 3.05 20.10 -21.24
CA PHE A 387 3.52 21.33 -20.62
C PHE A 387 5.03 21.46 -20.79
N GLU A 388 5.51 22.70 -20.75
CA GLU A 388 6.92 22.94 -20.49
C GLU A 388 7.31 22.42 -19.09
N PHE A 389 8.58 22.06 -18.94
CA PHE A 389 9.14 21.68 -17.64
C PHE A 389 9.85 22.89 -17.03
N ILE A 390 9.38 23.37 -15.89
CA ILE A 390 10.00 24.49 -15.18
C ILE A 390 11.03 23.95 -14.17
N GLU A 391 12.29 24.35 -14.32
CA GLU A 391 13.33 24.08 -13.32
C GLU A 391 13.28 25.12 -12.20
N GLY A 392 13.45 24.70 -10.95
CA GLY A 392 13.49 25.58 -9.78
C GLY A 392 13.17 24.83 -8.49
N LYS A 393 12.97 25.58 -7.40
CA LYS A 393 12.52 25.05 -6.11
C LYS A 393 11.04 25.35 -5.94
N THR A 394 10.28 24.39 -5.42
CA THR A 394 8.90 24.66 -5.02
C THR A 394 8.88 25.61 -3.82
N LEU A 395 7.80 26.39 -3.69
CA LEU A 395 7.68 27.36 -2.60
C LEU A 395 7.72 26.69 -1.23
N ASP A 396 7.19 25.47 -1.08
CA ASP A 396 7.25 24.75 0.18
C ASP A 396 8.68 24.36 0.58
N VAL A 397 9.54 24.01 -0.38
CA VAL A 397 10.98 23.77 -0.14
C VAL A 397 11.68 25.06 0.30
N LEU A 398 11.36 26.19 -0.31
CA LEU A 398 11.90 27.48 0.14
C LEU A 398 11.44 27.84 1.56
N ILE A 399 10.19 27.54 1.91
CA ILE A 399 9.69 27.72 3.28
C ILE A 399 10.39 26.76 4.25
N ASP A 400 10.63 25.50 3.85
CA ASP A 400 11.39 24.54 4.65
C ASP A 400 12.81 25.07 4.95
N GLU A 401 13.49 25.64 3.95
CA GLU A 401 14.81 26.28 4.11
C GLU A 401 14.78 27.44 5.10
N CYS A 402 13.74 28.27 5.09
CA CYS A 402 13.56 29.31 6.09
C CYS A 402 13.44 28.70 7.50
N ILE A 403 12.64 27.65 7.69
CA ILE A 403 12.49 26.97 8.99
C ILE A 403 13.83 26.38 9.45
N VAL A 404 14.56 25.70 8.56
CA VAL A 404 15.88 25.10 8.89
C VAL A 404 16.86 26.16 9.37
N ASN A 405 16.87 27.33 8.70
CA ASN A 405 17.80 28.42 9.01
C ASN A 405 17.27 29.38 10.09
N ASN A 406 16.07 29.16 10.62
CA ASN A 406 15.36 30.09 11.50
C ASN A 406 15.24 31.51 10.90
N ASP A 407 15.09 31.59 9.57
CA ASP A 407 15.00 32.83 8.80
C ASP A 407 13.54 33.29 8.66
N LYS A 408 13.05 33.97 9.69
CA LYS A 408 11.69 34.52 9.71
C LYS A 408 11.49 35.64 8.67
N GLU A 409 12.50 36.47 8.42
CA GLU A 409 12.40 37.59 7.47
C GLU A 409 12.26 37.07 6.03
N GLY A 410 13.05 36.07 5.65
CA GLY A 410 12.91 35.38 4.36
C GLY A 410 11.53 34.73 4.21
N PHE A 411 11.04 34.07 5.26
CA PHE A 411 9.69 33.50 5.27
C PHE A 411 8.61 34.58 5.06
N ASP A 412 8.65 35.68 5.83
CA ASP A 412 7.66 36.75 5.74
C ASP A 412 7.62 37.33 4.31
N LYS A 413 8.78 37.51 3.67
CA LYS A 413 8.87 37.97 2.27
C LYS A 413 8.21 36.98 1.29
N LEU A 414 8.52 35.69 1.40
CA LEU A 414 7.93 34.65 0.54
C LEU A 414 6.41 34.57 0.73
N PHE A 415 5.95 34.61 1.99
CA PHE A 415 4.55 34.42 2.33
C PHE A 415 3.71 35.66 1.97
N GLU A 416 4.21 36.88 2.15
CA GLU A 416 3.52 38.09 1.68
C GLU A 416 3.45 38.16 0.14
N THR A 417 4.52 37.74 -0.55
CA THR A 417 4.51 37.64 -2.03
C THR A 417 3.44 36.63 -2.50
N TYR A 418 3.37 35.47 -1.84
CA TYR A 418 2.34 34.47 -2.09
C TYR A 418 0.91 35.03 -1.84
N LYS A 419 0.69 35.75 -0.73
CA LYS A 419 -0.61 36.40 -0.42
C LYS A 419 -1.00 37.44 -1.47
N PHE A 420 -0.02 38.21 -1.96
CA PHE A 420 -0.24 39.16 -3.05
C PHE A 420 -0.72 38.44 -4.30
N PHE A 421 -0.04 37.37 -4.72
CA PHE A 421 -0.44 36.64 -5.92
C PHE A 421 -1.82 36.00 -5.80
N ILE A 422 -2.13 35.30 -4.72
CA ILE A 422 -3.42 34.61 -4.61
C ILE A 422 -4.61 35.60 -4.63
N SER A 423 -4.43 36.81 -4.09
CA SER A 423 -5.42 37.88 -4.08
C SER A 423 -5.37 38.82 -5.29
N PHE A 424 -4.43 38.62 -6.22
CA PHE A 424 -4.30 39.47 -7.40
C PHE A 424 -5.54 39.36 -8.28
N ASN A 425 -6.12 40.51 -8.63
CA ASN A 425 -7.37 40.63 -9.39
C ASN A 425 -8.50 39.72 -8.87
N GLU A 426 -8.71 39.69 -7.55
CA GLU A 426 -9.66 38.78 -6.88
C GLU A 426 -11.10 38.84 -7.41
N GLU A 427 -11.52 39.96 -8.00
CA GLU A 427 -12.85 40.10 -8.62
C GLU A 427 -12.98 39.39 -9.99
N TYR A 428 -11.87 38.93 -10.60
CA TYR A 428 -11.91 38.18 -11.87
C TYR A 428 -12.56 36.80 -11.64
N PRO A 429 -13.51 36.37 -12.49
CA PRO A 429 -14.36 35.21 -12.23
C PRO A 429 -13.69 33.86 -12.54
N VAL A 430 -12.42 33.69 -12.16
CA VAL A 430 -11.67 32.43 -12.27
C VAL A 430 -10.75 32.29 -11.07
N PHE A 431 -10.72 31.13 -10.43
CA PHE A 431 -9.95 30.90 -9.20
C PHE A 431 -9.34 29.49 -9.16
N ASN A 432 -8.03 29.42 -8.90
CA ASN A 432 -7.37 28.14 -8.65
C ASN A 432 -7.58 27.70 -7.20
N ASN A 433 -8.39 26.66 -7.00
CA ASN A 433 -8.67 26.10 -5.67
C ASN A 433 -7.45 25.34 -5.11
N ASP A 434 -6.49 24.97 -5.95
CA ASP A 434 -5.27 24.25 -5.57
C ASP A 434 -4.01 25.13 -5.73
N PHE A 435 -4.16 26.42 -5.42
CA PHE A 435 -3.05 27.38 -5.32
C PHE A 435 -2.23 27.11 -4.05
N ILE A 436 -1.61 25.93 -3.95
CA ILE A 436 -0.81 25.48 -2.79
C ILE A 436 0.68 25.67 -3.05
N PHE A 437 1.49 25.70 -1.99
CA PHE A 437 2.93 26.00 -2.07
C PHE A 437 3.71 25.03 -2.98
N SER A 438 3.37 23.74 -2.98
CA SER A 438 4.04 22.75 -3.85
C SER A 438 3.73 22.90 -5.34
N ASN A 439 2.69 23.66 -5.70
CA ASN A 439 2.29 23.91 -7.09
C ASN A 439 2.89 25.20 -7.66
N ILE A 440 3.81 25.84 -6.92
CA ILE A 440 4.48 27.07 -7.30
C ILE A 440 5.98 26.80 -7.31
N ILE A 441 6.63 26.99 -8.46
CA ILE A 441 8.09 26.94 -8.60
C ILE A 441 8.64 28.37 -8.62
N VAL A 442 9.72 28.59 -7.89
CA VAL A 442 10.48 29.84 -7.88
C VAL A 442 11.89 29.57 -8.40
N ASN A 443 12.31 30.40 -9.34
CA ASN A 443 13.65 30.38 -9.96
C ASN A 443 14.11 31.81 -10.30
N ASP A 444 15.25 31.93 -10.98
CA ASP A 444 15.81 33.24 -11.36
C ASP A 444 14.91 34.04 -12.32
N ALA A 445 14.00 33.37 -13.04
CA ALA A 445 13.06 34.03 -13.95
C ALA A 445 11.82 34.59 -13.23
N GLY A 446 11.46 34.05 -12.06
CA GLY A 446 10.30 34.51 -11.29
C GLY A 446 9.53 33.40 -10.61
N TRP A 447 8.22 33.61 -10.47
CA TRP A 447 7.28 32.69 -9.82
C TRP A 447 6.39 32.04 -10.88
N HIS A 448 6.31 30.72 -10.85
CA HIS A 448 5.64 29.91 -11.86
C HIS A 448 4.55 29.05 -11.20
N LEU A 449 3.28 29.29 -11.55
CA LEU A 449 2.20 28.39 -11.18
C LEU A 449 2.19 27.21 -12.15
N ILE A 450 2.67 26.05 -11.69
CA ILE A 450 2.87 24.85 -12.51
C ILE A 450 1.69 23.89 -12.52
N ASP A 451 0.80 24.00 -11.53
CA ASP A 451 -0.42 23.20 -11.47
C ASP A 451 -1.66 24.07 -11.28
N TYR A 452 -2.58 23.92 -12.22
CA TYR A 452 -3.88 24.57 -12.26
C TYR A 452 -4.97 23.57 -12.67
N GLU A 453 -4.83 22.32 -12.20
CA GLU A 453 -5.82 21.26 -12.42
C GLU A 453 -7.19 21.59 -11.82
N TRP A 454 -7.23 22.28 -10.67
CA TRP A 454 -8.47 22.50 -9.90
C TRP A 454 -8.92 23.96 -9.93
N VAL A 455 -9.38 24.41 -11.10
CA VAL A 455 -9.84 25.79 -11.30
C VAL A 455 -11.36 25.87 -11.35
N SER A 456 -11.93 26.79 -10.58
CA SER A 456 -13.33 27.19 -10.70
C SER A 456 -13.46 28.39 -11.63
N PHE A 457 -14.46 28.39 -12.50
CA PHE A 457 -14.80 29.53 -13.36
C PHE A 457 -15.83 30.47 -12.69
N GLU A 458 -15.53 30.82 -11.44
CA GLU A 458 -16.28 31.78 -10.63
C GLU A 458 -15.32 32.52 -9.70
N LYS A 459 -15.81 33.55 -9.01
CA LYS A 459 -15.03 34.25 -7.99
C LYS A 459 -14.75 33.32 -6.81
N GLY A 460 -13.48 33.20 -6.42
CA GLY A 460 -13.06 32.47 -5.24
C GLY A 460 -12.81 33.35 -4.01
N ASP A 461 -12.37 32.72 -2.92
CA ASP A 461 -12.00 33.38 -1.67
C ASP A 461 -10.52 33.10 -1.37
N SER A 462 -9.68 34.12 -1.53
CA SER A 462 -8.24 33.99 -1.34
C SER A 462 -7.89 33.62 0.11
N LYS A 463 -8.71 34.01 1.10
CA LYS A 463 -8.46 33.68 2.51
C LYS A 463 -8.64 32.18 2.76
N ILE A 464 -9.64 31.56 2.12
CA ILE A 464 -9.86 30.11 2.20
C ILE A 464 -8.68 29.38 1.56
N ALA A 465 -8.20 29.81 0.40
CA ALA A 465 -7.08 29.14 -0.25
C ALA A 465 -5.74 29.33 0.48
N ILE A 466 -5.51 30.48 1.15
CA ILE A 466 -4.35 30.64 2.05
C ILE A 466 -4.41 29.62 3.19
N LYS A 467 -5.58 29.45 3.84
CA LYS A 467 -5.77 28.43 4.90
C LYS A 467 -5.51 27.02 4.36
N ARG A 468 -5.98 26.72 3.15
CA ARG A 468 -5.74 25.45 2.47
C ARG A 468 -4.26 25.19 2.20
N ALA A 469 -3.53 26.17 1.66
CA ALA A 469 -2.10 26.01 1.39
C ALA A 469 -1.30 25.76 2.67
N LEU A 470 -1.60 26.50 3.74
CA LEU A 470 -0.99 26.27 5.06
C LEU A 470 -1.36 24.87 5.61
N ASN A 471 -2.62 24.46 5.50
CA ASN A 471 -3.04 23.14 5.98
C ASN A 471 -2.33 22.00 5.23
N ASN A 472 -2.25 22.08 3.89
CA ASN A 472 -1.51 21.11 3.07
C ASN A 472 -0.02 21.08 3.43
N TYR A 473 0.59 22.25 3.62
CA TYR A 473 1.99 22.35 4.04
C TYR A 473 2.23 21.69 5.40
N LEU A 474 1.36 21.89 6.38
CA LEU A 474 1.45 21.28 7.71
C LEU A 474 1.23 19.76 7.71
N LEU A 475 0.31 19.27 6.88
CA LEU A 475 0.05 17.84 6.71
C LEU A 475 1.20 17.12 6.02
N ALA A 476 2.06 17.87 5.30
CA ALA A 476 3.13 17.28 4.53
C ALA A 476 4.32 16.77 5.37
N GLY A 477 4.47 17.19 6.63
CA GLY A 477 5.51 16.68 7.52
C GLY A 477 5.49 17.29 8.92
N ASP A 478 5.87 16.51 9.94
CA ASP A 478 5.89 16.97 11.33
C ASP A 478 6.82 18.16 11.55
N PHE A 479 7.97 18.20 10.87
CA PHE A 479 8.92 19.31 10.92
C PHE A 479 8.28 20.64 10.50
N ARG A 480 7.41 20.63 9.48
CA ARG A 480 6.73 21.82 8.94
C ARG A 480 5.79 22.46 9.96
N LYS A 481 5.39 21.74 11.03
CA LYS A 481 4.58 22.30 12.13
C LYS A 481 5.26 23.44 12.89
N LYS A 482 6.58 23.60 12.77
CA LYS A 482 7.33 24.74 13.33
C LYS A 482 6.85 26.08 12.79
N ILE A 483 6.30 26.13 11.58
CA ILE A 483 5.78 27.37 10.97
C ILE A 483 4.64 28.01 11.78
N LYS A 484 3.98 27.24 12.66
CA LYS A 484 2.95 27.74 13.58
C LYS A 484 3.44 28.79 14.56
N GLU A 485 4.76 28.91 14.75
CA GLU A 485 5.37 29.98 15.54
C GLU A 485 5.39 31.33 14.79
N TRP A 486 5.26 31.31 13.46
CA TRP A 486 5.38 32.49 12.60
C TRP A 486 4.05 32.94 11.99
N VAL A 487 3.08 32.04 11.85
CA VAL A 487 1.78 32.31 11.23
C VAL A 487 0.62 31.85 12.10
N GLU A 488 -0.43 32.66 12.19
CA GLU A 488 -1.70 32.25 12.80
C GLU A 488 -2.40 31.16 11.98
N PHE A 489 -2.84 30.10 12.65
CA PHE A 489 -3.50 28.97 12.02
C PHE A 489 -4.90 28.76 12.57
N ASP A 490 -5.84 28.46 11.68
CA ASP A 490 -7.20 28.07 12.02
C ASP A 490 -7.24 26.55 12.27
N SER A 491 -7.16 26.14 13.54
CA SER A 491 -7.13 24.72 13.91
C SER A 491 -8.38 23.94 13.49
N ASP A 492 -9.48 24.64 13.24
CA ASP A 492 -10.76 24.05 12.88
C ASP A 492 -10.97 24.02 11.35
N PHE A 493 -10.03 24.57 10.57
CA PHE A 493 -10.09 24.54 9.12
C PHE A 493 -9.90 23.11 8.61
N ASN A 494 -10.96 22.57 8.01
CA ASN A 494 -10.95 21.25 7.40
C ASN A 494 -11.28 21.32 5.90
N ASP A 495 -10.26 21.15 5.07
CA ASP A 495 -10.37 21.11 3.60
C ASP A 495 -10.90 19.77 3.07
N ASP A 496 -11.08 18.76 3.95
CA ASP A 496 -11.59 17.44 3.57
C ASP A 496 -12.90 17.50 2.82
N LYS A 497 -13.74 18.51 3.08
CA LYS A 497 -15.05 18.62 2.44
C LYS A 497 -14.92 18.84 0.93
N PHE A 498 -14.01 19.72 0.49
CA PHE A 498 -13.76 19.95 -0.94
C PHE A 498 -13.24 18.67 -1.62
N ILE A 499 -12.27 18.01 -0.99
CA ILE A 499 -11.61 16.81 -1.52
C ILE A 499 -12.60 15.62 -1.57
N LYS A 500 -13.35 15.37 -0.49
CA LYS A 500 -14.31 14.25 -0.37
C LYS A 500 -15.55 14.41 -1.25
N GLU A 501 -16.05 15.63 -1.45
CA GLU A 501 -17.28 15.84 -2.23
C GLU A 501 -17.03 16.01 -3.72
N LYS A 502 -15.86 16.55 -4.14
CA LYS A 502 -15.61 16.89 -5.55
C LYS A 502 -14.56 16.04 -6.26
N VAL A 503 -13.58 15.48 -5.55
CA VAL A 503 -12.38 14.89 -6.18
C VAL A 503 -12.31 13.37 -6.00
N LEU A 504 -12.56 12.90 -4.77
CA LEU A 504 -12.41 11.49 -4.44
C LEU A 504 -13.46 10.62 -5.14
N SER A 505 -13.02 9.42 -5.51
CA SER A 505 -13.91 8.39 -6.04
C SER A 505 -15.00 8.04 -5.04
N LYS A 506 -16.15 7.57 -5.55
CA LYS A 506 -17.13 6.84 -4.72
C LYS A 506 -16.63 5.45 -4.31
N ASN A 507 -15.61 4.95 -5.00
CA ASN A 507 -14.97 3.67 -4.70
C ASN A 507 -14.12 3.78 -3.43
N LYS A 508 -13.97 2.68 -2.70
CA LYS A 508 -13.13 2.61 -1.49
C LYS A 508 -11.68 2.92 -1.85
N ALA A 509 -11.00 3.75 -1.06
CA ALA A 509 -9.55 3.92 -1.18
C ALA A 509 -8.83 2.59 -0.91
N LEU A 510 -7.66 2.39 -1.49
CA LEU A 510 -6.90 1.15 -1.27
C LEU A 510 -6.51 0.94 0.19
N SER A 511 -6.32 2.01 0.98
CA SER A 511 -6.14 1.91 2.43
C SER A 511 -7.36 1.33 3.15
N THR A 512 -8.57 1.66 2.69
CA THR A 512 -9.82 1.07 3.18
C THR A 512 -9.96 -0.38 2.73
N ILE A 513 -9.69 -0.68 1.45
CA ILE A 513 -9.71 -2.07 0.94
C ILE A 513 -8.73 -2.94 1.73
N ARG A 514 -7.55 -2.42 2.04
CA ARG A 514 -6.54 -3.10 2.86
C ARG A 514 -7.07 -3.46 4.25
N HIS A 515 -7.79 -2.53 4.89
CA HIS A 515 -8.43 -2.77 6.18
C HIS A 515 -9.51 -3.87 6.05
N ASP A 516 -10.32 -3.82 5.01
CA ASP A 516 -11.43 -4.76 4.80
C ASP A 516 -10.94 -6.18 4.48
N ILE A 517 -9.82 -6.34 3.77
CA ILE A 517 -9.17 -7.65 3.58
C ILE A 517 -8.74 -8.29 4.92
N GLY A 518 -8.58 -7.48 5.97
CA GLY A 518 -8.50 -7.96 7.35
C GLY A 518 -7.14 -8.53 7.77
N LYS A 519 -6.06 -8.22 7.04
CA LYS A 519 -4.70 -8.59 7.46
C LYS A 519 -4.24 -7.72 8.63
N GLY A 520 -3.76 -8.38 9.68
CA GLY A 520 -3.40 -7.76 10.95
C GLY A 520 -2.18 -6.83 10.84
N VAL A 521 -2.23 -5.74 11.60
CA VAL A 521 -1.08 -4.88 11.89
C VAL A 521 -0.83 -4.90 13.38
N TYR A 522 0.34 -5.37 13.76
CA TYR A 522 0.72 -5.48 15.16
C TYR A 522 1.85 -4.51 15.43
N ASP A 523 1.55 -3.41 16.14
CA ASP A 523 2.58 -2.51 16.62
C ASP A 523 3.36 -3.12 17.79
N LEU A 524 4.52 -2.55 18.09
CA LEU A 524 5.38 -3.03 19.15
C LEU A 524 4.72 -2.94 20.53
N LYS A 525 3.88 -1.92 20.77
CA LYS A 525 3.20 -1.74 22.05
C LYS A 525 2.22 -2.89 22.31
N TYR A 526 1.44 -3.25 21.30
CA TYR A 526 0.54 -4.39 21.33
C TYR A 526 1.28 -5.69 21.68
N LEU A 527 2.45 -5.92 21.07
CA LEU A 527 3.26 -7.08 21.37
C LEU A 527 3.82 -7.04 22.80
N THR A 528 4.32 -5.90 23.26
CA THR A 528 4.84 -5.78 24.64
C THR A 528 3.74 -5.93 25.68
N ASP A 529 2.55 -5.37 25.44
CA ASP A 529 1.39 -5.50 26.33
C ASP A 529 0.91 -6.96 26.41
N ARG A 530 0.95 -7.69 25.27
CA ARG A 530 0.64 -9.13 25.23
C ARG A 530 1.65 -9.95 26.02
N VAL A 531 2.96 -9.69 25.86
CA VAL A 531 4.01 -10.38 26.62
C VAL A 531 3.85 -10.10 28.12
N ALA A 532 3.57 -8.86 28.50
CA ALA A 532 3.31 -8.48 29.88
C ALA A 532 2.10 -9.21 30.50
N ALA A 533 1.05 -9.48 29.72
CA ALA A 533 -0.11 -10.24 30.19
C ALA A 533 0.21 -11.71 30.51
N PHE A 534 1.22 -12.32 29.87
CA PHE A 534 1.66 -13.68 30.17
C PHE A 534 2.49 -13.80 31.46
N ASP A 535 3.03 -12.69 31.97
CA ASP A 535 3.80 -12.67 33.21
C ASP A 535 2.91 -12.60 34.47
N ILE A 536 1.59 -12.56 34.31
CA ILE A 536 0.63 -12.47 35.41
C ILE A 536 0.49 -13.82 36.10
N LYS A 537 0.88 -13.87 37.37
CA LYS A 537 0.74 -15.05 38.23
C LYS A 537 -0.55 -14.97 39.02
N TYR A 538 -1.39 -15.99 38.91
CA TYR A 538 -2.63 -16.11 39.68
C TYR A 538 -2.38 -16.85 40.98
N GLN A 539 -2.57 -16.19 42.12
CA GLN A 539 -2.60 -16.86 43.42
C GLN A 539 -4.04 -17.12 43.84
N ILE A 540 -4.35 -18.36 44.20
CA ILE A 540 -5.67 -18.80 44.64
C ILE A 540 -5.62 -19.02 46.14
N TYR A 541 -6.52 -18.36 46.85
CA TYR A 541 -6.71 -18.52 48.30
C TYR A 541 -8.02 -19.27 48.57
N GLU A 542 -7.93 -20.27 49.43
CA GLU A 542 -9.02 -21.13 49.84
C GLU A 542 -9.46 -20.79 51.27
N ASP A 543 -10.77 -20.63 51.48
CA ASP A 543 -11.35 -20.40 52.81
C ASP A 543 -12.40 -21.47 53.14
N TYR A 544 -12.16 -22.17 54.24
CA TYR A 544 -13.00 -23.25 54.79
C TYR A 544 -13.95 -22.75 55.91
N GLY A 545 -13.99 -21.44 56.14
CA GLY A 545 -14.85 -20.75 57.13
C GLY A 545 -14.09 -20.01 58.23
N GLU A 546 -12.77 -19.91 58.14
CA GLU A 546 -11.91 -19.20 59.10
C GLU A 546 -11.29 -17.91 58.51
N GLY A 547 -11.63 -17.57 57.27
CA GLY A 547 -11.05 -16.48 56.49
C GLY A 547 -9.85 -16.92 55.64
N PHE A 548 -9.42 -16.04 54.73
CA PHE A 548 -8.26 -16.30 53.85
C PHE A 548 -6.94 -16.19 54.64
N ARG A 549 -6.10 -17.23 54.53
CA ARG A 549 -4.76 -17.30 55.13
C ARG A 549 -3.73 -17.67 54.07
N GLU A 550 -2.50 -17.18 54.23
CA GLU A 550 -1.40 -17.44 53.28
C GLU A 550 -1.08 -18.92 53.15
N GLU A 551 -1.14 -19.65 54.28
CA GLU A 551 -0.94 -21.11 54.35
C GLU A 551 -1.95 -21.91 53.52
N ASN A 552 -3.12 -21.32 53.24
CA ASN A 552 -4.19 -21.91 52.44
C ASN A 552 -4.26 -21.25 51.05
N SER A 553 -3.11 -21.00 50.44
CA SER A 553 -3.01 -20.43 49.11
C SER A 553 -1.99 -21.17 48.23
N TYR A 554 -2.13 -21.04 46.92
CA TYR A 554 -1.19 -21.58 45.94
C TYR A 554 -1.21 -20.77 44.66
N PHE A 555 -0.07 -20.75 43.96
CA PHE A 555 -0.01 -20.20 42.60
C PHE A 555 -0.56 -21.23 41.62
N LEU A 556 -1.46 -20.78 40.75
CA LEU A 556 -1.97 -21.58 39.64
C LEU A 556 -0.83 -21.77 38.64
N GLY A 557 -0.39 -23.03 38.46
CA GLY A 557 0.78 -23.35 37.64
C GLY A 557 0.54 -23.17 36.14
N GLU A 558 -0.26 -24.05 35.55
CA GLU A 558 -0.62 -24.01 34.12
C GLU A 558 -2.12 -23.74 33.96
N PHE A 559 -2.45 -22.75 33.14
CA PHE A 559 -3.82 -22.44 32.71
C PHE A 559 -3.89 -22.44 31.19
N LYS A 560 -5.07 -22.75 30.64
CA LYS A 560 -5.24 -22.95 29.20
C LYS A 560 -5.56 -21.64 28.50
N LYS A 561 -5.06 -21.48 27.28
CA LYS A 561 -5.45 -20.38 26.41
C LYS A 561 -6.86 -20.63 25.85
N HIS A 562 -7.72 -19.61 25.92
CA HIS A 562 -9.05 -19.62 25.33
C HIS A 562 -9.26 -18.33 24.51
N GLY A 563 -8.83 -18.35 23.24
CA GLY A 563 -8.88 -17.16 22.36
C GLY A 563 -8.01 -15.99 22.89
N PRO A 564 -8.59 -14.78 23.09
CA PRO A 564 -7.91 -13.65 23.72
C PRO A 564 -7.86 -13.72 25.26
N ASN A 565 -8.45 -14.76 25.85
CA ASN A 565 -8.60 -14.95 27.30
C ASN A 565 -7.81 -16.19 27.78
N MET A 566 -7.84 -16.40 29.09
CA MET A 566 -7.28 -17.53 29.80
C MET A 566 -8.38 -18.24 30.57
N LEU A 567 -8.28 -19.56 30.63
CA LEU A 567 -9.18 -20.42 31.37
C LEU A 567 -8.46 -20.93 32.62
N LEU A 568 -8.85 -20.41 33.78
CA LEU A 568 -8.34 -20.85 35.08
C LEU A 568 -9.18 -22.05 35.55
N ASP A 569 -8.55 -23.22 35.67
CA ASP A 569 -9.19 -24.45 36.15
C ASP A 569 -8.90 -24.64 37.65
N ILE A 570 -9.88 -24.36 38.52
CA ILE A 570 -9.74 -24.45 39.98
C ILE A 570 -10.55 -25.65 40.48
N LYS A 571 -9.88 -26.64 41.09
CA LYS A 571 -10.55 -27.81 41.68
C LYS A 571 -11.17 -27.47 43.03
N ILE A 572 -12.45 -27.80 43.19
CA ILE A 572 -13.17 -27.65 44.46
C ILE A 572 -12.76 -28.79 45.40
N LYS A 573 -12.22 -28.43 46.57
CA LYS A 573 -11.87 -29.36 47.66
C LYS A 573 -13.02 -29.48 48.67
N ASP A 574 -13.03 -30.57 49.42
CA ASP A 574 -14.03 -30.78 50.46
C ASP A 574 -14.02 -29.66 51.51
N GLY A 575 -15.21 -29.21 51.90
CA GLY A 575 -15.38 -28.14 52.89
C GLY A 575 -15.04 -26.72 52.43
N LEU A 576 -14.64 -26.50 51.17
CA LEU A 576 -14.31 -25.17 50.63
C LEU A 576 -15.57 -24.27 50.57
N LYS A 577 -15.51 -23.08 51.16
CA LYS A 577 -16.65 -22.15 51.26
C LYS A 577 -16.49 -20.90 50.39
N ASN A 578 -15.30 -20.32 50.37
CA ASN A 578 -15.01 -19.14 49.57
C ASN A 578 -13.66 -19.31 48.85
N LEU A 579 -13.58 -18.75 47.66
CA LEU A 579 -12.34 -18.59 46.92
C LEU A 579 -11.98 -17.11 46.83
N ARG A 580 -10.69 -16.80 46.81
CA ARG A 580 -10.18 -15.50 46.42
C ARG A 580 -9.09 -15.70 45.38
N VAL A 581 -9.18 -14.94 44.30
CA VAL A 581 -8.23 -14.98 43.20
C VAL A 581 -7.50 -13.65 43.17
N ASP A 582 -6.18 -13.74 43.23
CA ASP A 582 -5.27 -12.59 43.24
C ASP A 582 -4.52 -12.59 41.91
N PRO A 583 -4.93 -11.78 40.92
CA PRO A 583 -4.34 -11.76 39.59
C PRO A 583 -2.98 -11.01 39.54
N GLY A 584 -1.99 -11.39 40.34
CA GLY A 584 -0.68 -10.73 40.39
C GLY A 584 -0.56 -9.65 41.47
N ASP A 585 0.55 -8.91 41.47
CA ASP A 585 1.01 -8.04 42.58
C ASP A 585 0.98 -6.52 42.27
N LYS A 586 0.63 -6.13 41.05
CA LYS A 586 0.64 -4.72 40.58
C LYS A 586 -0.78 -4.25 40.18
N PRO A 587 -0.99 -2.93 40.05
CA PRO A 587 -2.21 -2.38 39.47
C PRO A 587 -2.54 -3.01 38.11
N LEU A 588 -3.80 -3.41 37.90
CA LEU A 588 -4.23 -4.10 36.68
C LEU A 588 -5.72 -3.96 36.41
N ARG A 589 -6.12 -4.28 35.18
CA ARG A 589 -7.49 -4.56 34.77
C ARG A 589 -7.70 -6.06 34.68
N PHE A 590 -8.78 -6.54 35.28
CA PHE A 590 -9.19 -7.94 35.27
C PHE A 590 -10.58 -8.06 34.66
N TYR A 591 -10.68 -8.78 33.55
CA TYR A 591 -11.91 -9.05 32.81
C TYR A 591 -12.35 -10.47 33.11
N VAL A 592 -13.60 -10.68 33.50
CA VAL A 592 -14.18 -12.02 33.64
C VAL A 592 -15.30 -12.17 32.62
N ASN A 593 -15.16 -13.03 31.63
CA ASN A 593 -16.20 -13.22 30.63
C ASN A 593 -17.28 -14.15 31.16
N HIS A 594 -16.87 -15.38 31.51
CA HIS A 594 -17.76 -16.42 31.99
C HIS A 594 -17.12 -17.24 33.10
N ILE A 595 -17.93 -17.69 34.06
CA ILE A 595 -17.52 -18.67 35.07
C ILE A 595 -18.41 -19.90 34.92
N TYR A 596 -17.80 -21.08 34.82
CA TYR A 596 -18.48 -22.36 34.75
C TYR A 596 -18.14 -23.21 35.96
N LEU A 597 -19.15 -23.84 36.56
CA LEU A 597 -18.95 -24.98 37.45
C LEU A 597 -19.15 -26.24 36.62
N ASN A 598 -18.07 -26.97 36.40
CA ASN A 598 -17.93 -28.02 35.39
C ASN A 598 -18.28 -27.47 34.00
N ASP A 599 -19.53 -27.64 33.55
CA ASP A 599 -20.04 -27.17 32.26
C ASP A 599 -21.31 -26.31 32.40
N THR A 600 -21.71 -25.97 33.63
CA THR A 600 -22.85 -25.09 33.91
C THR A 600 -22.38 -23.68 34.18
N GLU A 601 -22.88 -22.70 33.43
CA GLU A 601 -22.54 -21.30 33.64
C GLU A 601 -23.14 -20.75 34.94
N VAL A 602 -22.29 -20.14 35.77
CA VAL A 602 -22.62 -19.60 37.10
C VAL A 602 -22.14 -18.15 37.27
N THR A 603 -21.76 -17.48 36.17
CA THR A 603 -21.22 -16.11 36.11
C THR A 603 -22.04 -15.14 36.96
N ASP A 604 -23.34 -15.02 36.70
CA ASP A 604 -24.22 -14.06 37.40
C ASP A 604 -24.41 -14.39 38.89
N LYS A 605 -24.32 -15.66 39.26
CA LYS A 605 -24.44 -16.09 40.67
C LYS A 605 -23.21 -15.71 41.48
N LEU A 606 -22.04 -15.73 40.85
CA LEU A 606 -20.75 -15.47 41.50
C LEU A 606 -20.28 -14.01 41.37
N ILE A 607 -20.66 -13.35 40.28
CA ILE A 607 -20.32 -11.95 39.98
C ILE A 607 -21.49 -11.00 40.37
N GLY A 608 -22.61 -11.57 40.83
CA GLY A 608 -23.83 -10.86 41.25
C GLY A 608 -23.59 -9.76 42.29
N ILE A 609 -23.76 -8.52 41.81
CA ILE A 609 -23.69 -7.20 42.44
C ILE A 609 -23.88 -7.19 43.97
N ASN A 610 -22.96 -6.53 44.70
CA ASN A 610 -23.45 -5.61 45.72
C ASN A 610 -22.51 -4.46 46.11
N LYS A 611 -23.09 -3.25 45.97
CA LYS A 611 -22.85 -2.02 46.75
C LYS A 611 -22.87 -2.22 48.28
N ASN A 612 -22.91 -3.45 48.80
CA ASN A 612 -23.11 -3.78 50.21
C ASN A 612 -22.22 -4.95 50.68
N GLY A 613 -20.89 -4.81 50.58
CA GLY A 613 -20.01 -5.37 51.62
C GLY A 613 -19.21 -6.65 51.35
N CYS A 614 -18.63 -6.86 50.15
CA CYS A 614 -17.58 -7.89 50.00
C CYS A 614 -16.37 -7.55 49.11
N MET A 615 -16.29 -6.35 48.55
CA MET A 615 -15.06 -5.80 47.99
C MET A 615 -14.73 -4.52 48.75
N ASP A 616 -13.45 -4.30 49.09
CA ASP A 616 -13.01 -3.00 49.58
C ASP A 616 -13.05 -2.01 48.41
N ILE A 617 -14.20 -1.36 48.19
CA ILE A 617 -14.50 -0.47 47.04
C ILE A 617 -13.55 0.74 46.98
N ARG A 618 -12.66 0.94 47.98
CA ARG A 618 -11.70 2.05 47.98
C ARG A 618 -10.54 1.90 46.98
N SER A 619 -10.30 0.71 46.42
CA SER A 619 -9.18 0.44 45.49
C SER A 619 -9.56 -0.18 44.14
N CYS A 620 -10.82 -0.58 43.95
CA CYS A 620 -11.31 -1.23 42.73
C CYS A 620 -12.52 -0.50 42.13
N VAL A 621 -12.48 -0.22 40.82
CA VAL A 621 -13.63 0.27 40.05
C VAL A 621 -14.15 -0.88 39.20
N GLN A 622 -15.41 -1.28 39.43
CA GLN A 622 -16.09 -2.31 38.64
C GLN A 622 -17.08 -1.67 37.65
N VAL A 623 -16.99 -2.05 36.38
CA VAL A 623 -17.99 -1.74 35.35
C VAL A 623 -18.30 -3.05 34.61
N ASN A 624 -19.55 -3.51 34.70
CA ASN A 624 -19.97 -4.85 34.24
C ASN A 624 -19.07 -5.95 34.86
N ASN A 625 -18.48 -6.83 34.04
CA ASN A 625 -17.56 -7.87 34.48
C ASN A 625 -16.07 -7.45 34.38
N THR A 626 -15.79 -6.14 34.36
CA THR A 626 -14.42 -5.60 34.36
C THR A 626 -14.10 -4.98 35.71
N PHE A 627 -12.98 -5.38 36.29
CA PHE A 627 -12.45 -4.90 37.57
C PHE A 627 -11.15 -4.15 37.35
N THR A 628 -11.07 -2.89 37.78
CA THR A 628 -9.88 -2.06 37.63
C THR A 628 -9.28 -1.78 39.01
N PHE A 629 -8.09 -2.32 39.27
CA PHE A 629 -7.36 -2.16 40.53
C PHE A 629 -6.26 -1.12 40.36
N LYS A 630 -6.35 0.00 41.08
CA LYS A 630 -5.38 1.12 40.97
C LYS A 630 -4.21 1.03 41.98
N LYS A 631 -4.19 -0.01 42.81
CA LYS A 631 -3.16 -0.25 43.84
C LYS A 631 -2.59 -1.66 43.65
N ALA A 632 -1.44 -1.90 44.26
CA ALA A 632 -0.87 -3.24 44.41
C ALA A 632 -1.82 -4.17 45.18
N ASP A 633 -1.62 -5.48 45.03
CA ASP A 633 -2.40 -6.58 45.62
C ASP A 633 -3.89 -6.64 45.19
N PRO A 634 -4.16 -6.69 43.86
CA PRO A 634 -5.50 -6.93 43.34
C PRO A 634 -6.03 -8.29 43.81
N HIS A 635 -7.27 -8.32 44.30
CA HIS A 635 -7.93 -9.56 44.67
C HIS A 635 -9.43 -9.46 44.44
N PHE A 636 -10.06 -10.58 44.06
CA PHE A 636 -11.51 -10.68 43.99
C PHE A 636 -11.99 -11.98 44.63
N LYS A 637 -13.10 -11.91 45.36
CA LYS A 637 -13.65 -13.02 46.14
C LYS A 637 -14.83 -13.64 45.42
N LEU A 638 -14.87 -14.96 45.40
CA LEU A 638 -15.95 -15.78 44.83
C LEU A 638 -16.58 -16.61 45.97
N PRO A 639 -17.74 -16.20 46.49
CA PRO A 639 -18.44 -16.98 47.50
C PRO A 639 -19.09 -18.21 46.85
N LEU A 640 -18.68 -19.41 47.23
CA LEU A 640 -19.26 -20.64 46.68
C LEU A 640 -20.61 -21.00 47.33
N LYS A 641 -20.99 -20.28 48.39
CA LYS A 641 -22.25 -20.47 49.12
C LYS A 641 -23.45 -20.22 48.20
N GLY A 642 -24.23 -21.28 47.95
CA GLY A 642 -25.40 -21.25 47.05
C GLY A 642 -25.16 -21.87 45.68
N LEU A 643 -23.96 -22.40 45.43
CA LEU A 643 -23.69 -23.32 44.33
C LEU A 643 -23.78 -24.77 44.84
N ASP A 644 -24.35 -25.67 44.04
CA ASP A 644 -24.36 -27.12 44.32
C ASP A 644 -23.00 -27.78 43.99
N ALA A 645 -21.90 -27.14 44.40
CA ALA A 645 -20.55 -27.62 44.16
C ALA A 645 -20.19 -28.78 45.10
N LYS A 646 -19.59 -29.83 44.56
CA LYS A 646 -19.11 -31.01 45.26
C LYS A 646 -17.60 -31.11 45.20
N GLU A 647 -17.02 -31.86 46.12
CA GLU A 647 -15.60 -32.23 46.04
C GLU A 647 -15.29 -32.87 44.69
N GLY A 648 -14.24 -32.39 44.03
CA GLY A 648 -13.82 -32.86 42.71
C GLY A 648 -14.40 -32.09 41.53
N ASP A 649 -15.41 -31.23 41.73
CA ASP A 649 -15.88 -30.31 40.69
C ASP A 649 -14.78 -29.31 40.30
N VAL A 650 -14.86 -28.80 39.07
CA VAL A 650 -13.92 -27.82 38.54
C VAL A 650 -14.63 -26.51 38.28
N LEU A 651 -14.20 -25.45 38.95
CA LEU A 651 -14.59 -24.08 38.63
C LEU A 651 -13.66 -23.54 37.54
N LYS A 652 -14.20 -23.32 36.34
CA LYS A 652 -13.48 -22.76 35.19
C LYS A 652 -13.80 -21.28 35.06
N ILE A 653 -12.78 -20.42 35.09
CA ILE A 653 -12.94 -18.96 34.95
C ILE A 653 -12.33 -18.53 33.62
N ASP A 654 -13.16 -18.11 32.66
CA ASP A 654 -12.71 -17.43 31.44
C ASP A 654 -12.46 -15.95 31.75
N CYS A 655 -11.19 -15.56 31.73
CA CYS A 655 -10.76 -14.23 32.15
C CYS A 655 -9.55 -13.69 31.40
N ARG A 656 -9.29 -12.40 31.55
CA ARG A 656 -8.11 -11.71 31.02
C ARG A 656 -7.60 -10.70 32.04
N ALA A 657 -6.29 -10.69 32.29
CA ALA A 657 -5.66 -9.68 33.14
C ALA A 657 -4.67 -8.85 32.33
N GLU A 658 -4.59 -7.55 32.61
CA GLU A 658 -3.71 -6.60 31.93
C GLU A 658 -3.15 -5.62 32.96
N TYR A 659 -1.83 -5.56 33.15
CA TYR A 659 -1.23 -4.56 34.03
C TYR A 659 -1.55 -3.14 33.56
N ILE A 660 -1.87 -2.27 34.50
CA ILE A 660 -2.05 -0.84 34.24
C ILE A 660 -0.69 -0.20 34.49
N TYR A 661 0.05 0.09 33.42
CA TYR A 661 1.31 0.82 33.46
C TYR A 661 1.11 2.33 33.59
#